data_AF-A0A0N4ZQP1-F1
#
_entry.id   AF-A0A0N4ZQP1-F1
#
_cell.length_a   1.000
_cell.length_b   1.000
_cell.length_c   1.000
_cell.angle_alpha   90.00
_cell.angle_beta   90.00
_cell.angle_gamma   90.00
#
_symmetry.space_group_name_H-M   'P 1'
#
loop_
_entity.id
_entity.type
_entity.pdbx_description
1 polymer ?
#
loop_
_entity_poly.entity_id
_entity_poly.type
_entity_poly.pdbx_seq_one_letter_code
_entity_poly.pdbx_strand_id
1 'polypeptide(L)'
;MVMHITGPRLCSYKQNADTLLVGNASTISVYKKVVNDEGNNYNNKWDLQQQIPVFVERGYNVHGIFEIDNYLIVYGEKAIGILKDNRILKIRYYRDWILSAFCIGKLEVILHFSTNSITILNIIEEDIVTFKTKLSSSLNFSTLALSSIFVQSSDDKEYHLYVGTCFGPILKFLPLNSLNIVGKYEGHHGMVFGMNIVNNKLYSIGDDRSFRCWDIDSKKEISCSYGHEFRPFSIAYCKEFDYHLTAGGDEMICIWKWYDNDIKPKLIQKLSIKGGTIYSMICFDKQLFLGTYHGGLMKLSLSSNVLRDSIEIIVFEDEKIKFRGFNYGYDINDFVIVNSNGEVLLYNQKTGIFNILLINKDIRSDSLFISGSRKVVSICTKNEVFFINITGKGIYKENTKNTIISSIWNDNCFFLSLVDGIIIVYNFSSSPPKKYFIKMKPPTQITSALIIPNTSYIFIGQKNGCFFYIDCSDEKEIYEPKEIHIYAHGKEAILDIYINSDKASHIIYTTGRDGLVKTWFFNPTSSTKDKYLTPRTVITSMLEWPHRIYSFYGELYVGGFHAKYFQLYHLVTKTKICEFECGGGHRAWNARFINDKTPYFEFVYISKGSLNRVKLNCNFVTILDYHLHTLQITTISMLSSTHYLTGSVDTNLVLSEMCNTNNNVPKRLKVLQRMNQHISTLYDIKCIKEEDDEGIITTYVISTGGKGEIIFWKCKNNEEPIFLSHYSTFKFDEDLRVLAIQVMFNETITKDIKAIPLISILSDGSIKLIEWNIREGNAILLNTYIEDVHWMFSKLDKINNNSFASIGTDGNLYIFEITSNNKINKKKTIFIERAGLSSLAAYNNSLICVGSESGTLHIIYQGSKVTEIRYHASTLTGITVVDTNKLYHIFSVSLDCRIGHYIFNSGFGSVGFENGKVLSISDPSNIIFNKKTLISIGAGVEYTDIGYFIKDFVKK
;
A
#
# COMPACT_ATOMS: atom_id res chain seq x y z
N MET A 1 13.20 14.37 -20.29
CA MET A 1 13.25 13.95 -18.87
C MET A 1 12.05 13.06 -18.60
N VAL A 2 12.29 11.76 -18.35
CA VAL A 2 11.37 10.90 -17.60
C VAL A 2 12.25 10.08 -16.67
N MET A 3 12.18 10.36 -15.38
CA MET A 3 12.71 9.49 -14.33
C MET A 3 11.54 9.28 -13.37
N HIS A 4 11.17 8.03 -13.11
CA HIS A 4 10.29 7.73 -11.99
C HIS A 4 10.90 6.58 -11.21
N ILE A 5 11.24 6.87 -9.96
CA ILE A 5 11.87 5.93 -9.03
C ILE A 5 10.92 5.78 -7.86
N THR A 6 10.51 4.55 -7.56
CA THR A 6 9.78 4.17 -6.34
C THR A 6 10.73 3.45 -5.37
N GLY A 7 11.88 4.07 -5.08
CA GLY A 7 12.94 3.57 -4.20
C GLY A 7 12.82 4.08 -2.74
N PRO A 8 13.77 3.77 -1.85
CA PRO A 8 13.70 4.16 -0.45
C PRO A 8 13.61 5.67 -0.25
N ARG A 9 12.67 6.09 0.62
CA ARG A 9 12.51 7.48 1.05
C ARG A 9 13.21 7.69 2.38
N LEU A 10 14.30 8.44 2.34
CA LEU A 10 15.25 8.52 3.45
C LEU A 10 15.12 9.80 4.26
N CYS A 11 14.58 10.87 3.70
CA CYS A 11 14.40 12.12 4.43
C CYS A 11 13.26 12.97 3.89
N SER A 12 12.79 13.90 4.73
CA SER A 12 11.86 14.95 4.33
C SER A 12 12.13 16.23 5.11
N TYR A 13 11.83 17.37 4.49
CA TYR A 13 12.02 18.72 5.04
C TYR A 13 10.82 19.59 4.64
N LYS A 14 10.27 20.36 5.59
CA LYS A 14 9.20 21.32 5.34
C LYS A 14 9.82 22.69 5.15
N GLN A 15 9.81 23.15 3.90
CA GLN A 15 10.33 24.47 3.53
C GLN A 15 9.41 25.59 4.02
N ASN A 16 8.09 25.39 3.94
CA ASN A 16 7.08 26.31 4.46
C ASN A 16 5.78 25.56 4.76
N ALA A 17 4.72 26.26 5.17
CA ALA A 17 3.42 25.67 5.50
C ALA A 17 2.85 24.75 4.38
N ASP A 18 3.21 25.02 3.12
CA ASP A 18 2.58 24.43 1.95
C ASP A 18 3.55 23.61 1.08
N THR A 19 4.83 23.49 1.45
CA THR A 19 5.86 22.82 0.64
C THR A 19 6.65 21.80 1.46
N LEU A 20 6.65 20.55 0.98
CA LEU A 20 7.36 19.41 1.54
C LEU A 20 8.36 18.88 0.50
N LEU A 21 9.63 18.88 0.86
CA LEU A 21 10.72 18.31 0.09
C LEU A 21 11.00 16.91 0.62
N VAL A 22 11.05 15.92 -0.27
CA VAL A 22 11.27 14.51 0.11
C VAL A 22 12.43 13.95 -0.69
N GLY A 23 13.44 13.42 -0.02
CA GLY A 23 14.50 12.66 -0.66
C GLY A 23 13.95 11.37 -1.25
N ASN A 24 14.09 11.19 -2.56
CA ASN A 24 13.72 9.98 -3.28
C ASN A 24 14.92 9.52 -4.11
N ALA A 25 15.69 8.59 -3.55
CA ALA A 25 17.00 8.19 -4.06
C ALA A 25 17.91 9.41 -4.32
N SER A 26 18.43 9.57 -5.54
CA SER A 26 19.32 10.70 -5.94
C SER A 26 18.57 12.01 -6.28
N THR A 27 17.25 12.04 -6.07
CA THR A 27 16.37 13.16 -6.44
C THR A 27 15.63 13.75 -5.23
N ILE A 28 15.15 14.97 -5.36
CA ILE A 28 14.19 15.58 -4.43
C ILE A 28 12.82 15.62 -5.10
N SER A 29 11.83 15.04 -4.45
CA SER A 29 10.42 15.16 -4.82
C SER A 29 9.79 16.32 -4.07
N VAL A 30 9.23 17.29 -4.80
CA VAL A 30 8.60 18.50 -4.27
C VAL A 30 7.09 18.30 -4.23
N TYR A 31 6.54 18.17 -3.02
CA TYR A 31 5.11 18.12 -2.79
C TYR A 31 4.61 19.50 -2.36
N LYS A 32 3.55 19.98 -3.01
CA LYS A 32 2.86 21.20 -2.58
C LYS A 32 1.44 20.89 -2.15
N LYS A 33 1.00 21.62 -1.13
CA LYS A 33 -0.38 21.61 -0.68
C LYS A 33 -1.25 22.34 -1.69
N VAL A 34 -2.31 21.70 -2.18
CA VAL A 34 -3.28 22.33 -3.08
C VAL A 34 -4.26 23.13 -2.23
N VAL A 35 -4.36 24.44 -2.51
CA VAL A 35 -5.38 25.32 -1.92
C VAL A 35 -6.43 25.53 -3.00
N ASN A 36 -7.65 25.01 -2.81
CA ASN A 36 -8.76 25.32 -3.70
C ASN A 36 -9.45 26.61 -3.20
N ASP A 37 -9.72 27.54 -4.11
CA ASP A 37 -10.35 28.84 -3.83
C ASP A 37 -11.85 28.76 -3.45
N GLU A 38 -12.47 27.60 -3.63
CA GLU A 38 -13.80 27.33 -3.09
C GLU A 38 -13.63 26.98 -1.61
N GLY A 39 -14.07 27.87 -0.69
CA GLY A 39 -13.90 27.83 0.78
C GLY A 39 -14.35 26.56 1.55
N ASN A 40 -14.55 25.46 0.83
CA ASN A 40 -14.49 24.09 1.31
C ASN A 40 -13.03 23.71 1.64
N ASN A 41 -12.65 23.88 2.92
CA ASN A 41 -11.40 23.42 3.57
C ASN A 41 -11.11 21.89 3.45
N TYR A 42 -11.79 21.17 2.56
CA TYR A 42 -11.93 19.72 2.57
C TYR A 42 -10.81 18.96 1.88
N ASN A 43 -9.83 19.61 1.24
CA ASN A 43 -8.70 18.92 0.65
C ASN A 43 -7.37 19.60 0.98
N ASN A 44 -6.83 19.33 2.18
CA ASN A 44 -5.39 19.45 2.49
C ASN A 44 -4.58 18.38 1.72
N LYS A 45 -4.80 18.31 0.41
CA LYS A 45 -4.19 17.31 -0.48
C LYS A 45 -2.80 17.81 -0.88
N TRP A 46 -1.82 16.92 -0.81
CA TRP A 46 -0.46 17.19 -1.20
C TRP A 46 -0.20 16.50 -2.54
N ASP A 47 0.15 17.27 -3.56
CA ASP A 47 0.44 16.75 -4.89
C ASP A 47 1.91 16.94 -5.25
N LEU A 48 2.49 15.94 -5.92
CA LEU A 48 3.84 16.02 -6.45
C LEU A 48 3.84 16.99 -7.64
N GLN A 49 4.59 18.07 -7.49
CA GLN A 49 4.72 19.09 -8.51
C GLN A 49 5.93 18.85 -9.40
N GLN A 50 7.06 18.47 -8.80
CA GLN A 50 8.34 18.37 -9.50
C GLN A 50 9.23 17.32 -8.85
N GLN A 51 10.11 16.71 -9.66
CA GLN A 51 11.27 15.97 -9.21
C GLN A 51 12.55 16.66 -9.69
N ILE A 52 13.49 16.88 -8.77
CA ILE A 52 14.75 17.58 -9.02
C ILE A 52 15.87 16.55 -8.88
N PRO A 53 16.59 16.19 -9.96
CA PRO A 53 17.80 15.40 -9.82
C PRO A 53 18.85 16.24 -9.09
N VAL A 54 19.46 15.70 -8.03
CA VAL A 54 20.44 16.44 -7.21
C VAL A 54 21.83 15.88 -7.37
N PHE A 55 22.00 14.59 -7.10
CA PHE A 55 23.28 13.93 -7.30
C PHE A 55 23.33 13.30 -8.68
N VAL A 56 24.55 13.05 -9.19
CA VAL A 56 24.73 12.19 -10.38
C VAL A 56 23.95 10.90 -10.14
N GLU A 57 23.25 10.40 -11.16
CA GLU A 57 22.43 9.19 -11.05
C GLU A 57 23.16 8.12 -10.25
N ARG A 58 22.64 7.90 -9.04
CA ARG A 58 23.14 7.02 -7.98
C ARG A 58 24.66 7.02 -7.73
N GLY A 59 25.28 8.20 -7.80
CA GLY A 59 26.45 8.44 -6.95
C GLY A 59 26.06 8.25 -5.48
N TYR A 60 24.96 8.90 -5.05
CA TYR A 60 24.57 9.03 -3.65
C TYR A 60 23.05 9.26 -3.47
N ASN A 61 22.43 8.64 -2.46
CA ASN A 61 21.03 8.90 -2.08
C ASN A 61 20.90 10.16 -1.20
N VAL A 62 19.78 10.88 -1.28
CA VAL A 62 19.50 12.08 -0.46
C VAL A 62 19.10 11.67 0.95
N HIS A 63 19.96 11.97 1.94
CA HIS A 63 19.78 11.59 3.36
C HIS A 63 19.36 12.77 4.23
N GLY A 64 19.62 14.01 3.79
CA GLY A 64 19.18 15.20 4.52
C GLY A 64 19.07 16.42 3.63
N ILE A 65 18.13 17.28 3.99
CA ILE A 65 17.76 18.51 3.29
C ILE A 65 17.55 19.58 4.36
N PHE A 66 18.15 20.76 4.18
CA PHE A 66 17.90 21.92 5.02
C PHE A 66 18.22 23.21 4.25
N GLU A 67 17.76 24.34 4.74
CA GLU A 67 17.99 25.64 4.11
C GLU A 67 19.00 26.48 4.89
N ILE A 68 19.77 27.26 4.14
CA ILE A 68 20.71 28.26 4.64
C ILE A 68 20.53 29.51 3.78
N ASP A 69 20.15 30.63 4.40
CA ASP A 69 19.82 31.88 3.71
C ASP A 69 18.84 31.63 2.54
N ASN A 70 19.30 31.76 1.29
CA ASN A 70 18.51 31.54 0.07
C ASN A 70 18.88 30.25 -0.67
N TYR A 71 19.67 29.37 -0.04
CA TYR A 71 20.14 28.12 -0.62
C TYR A 71 19.48 26.92 0.05
N LEU A 72 19.19 25.92 -0.76
CA LEU A 72 18.83 24.59 -0.30
C LEU A 72 20.10 23.74 -0.29
N ILE A 73 20.47 23.24 0.90
CA ILE A 73 21.59 22.33 1.09
C ILE A 73 21.06 20.90 1.15
N VAL A 74 21.67 20.04 0.35
CA VAL A 74 21.26 18.64 0.22
C VAL A 74 22.49 17.79 0.42
N TYR A 75 22.44 16.85 1.34
CA TYR A 75 23.54 15.90 1.54
C TYR A 75 23.02 14.46 1.55
N GLY A 76 23.95 13.56 1.26
CA GLY A 76 23.60 12.20 0.97
C GLY A 76 24.84 11.35 0.85
N GLU A 77 24.92 10.28 1.66
CA GLU A 77 26.04 9.34 1.63
C GLU A 77 27.40 10.07 1.63
N LYS A 78 28.10 10.22 0.49
CA LYS A 78 29.41 10.92 0.43
C LYS A 78 29.39 12.22 -0.37
N ALA A 79 28.23 12.83 -0.57
CA ALA A 79 28.08 14.07 -1.32
C ALA A 79 27.26 15.13 -0.58
N ILE A 80 27.58 16.39 -0.87
CA ILE A 80 26.79 17.56 -0.48
C ILE A 80 26.65 18.51 -1.68
N GLY A 81 25.45 19.03 -1.87
CA GLY A 81 25.08 19.95 -2.95
C GLY A 81 24.45 21.24 -2.43
N ILE A 82 24.67 22.32 -3.17
CA ILE A 82 24.03 23.62 -2.98
C ILE A 82 23.09 23.85 -4.16
N LEU A 83 21.83 24.15 -3.86
CA LEU A 83 20.82 24.47 -4.85
C LEU A 83 20.24 25.87 -4.61
N LYS A 84 19.85 26.54 -5.70
CA LYS A 84 19.05 27.76 -5.68
C LYS A 84 18.00 27.66 -6.78
N ASP A 85 16.76 28.03 -6.48
CA ASP A 85 15.62 27.94 -7.42
C ASP A 85 15.51 26.58 -8.12
N ASN A 86 15.65 25.48 -7.34
CA ASN A 86 15.64 24.09 -7.83
C ASN A 86 16.75 23.74 -8.84
N ARG A 87 17.80 24.55 -8.96
CA ARG A 87 18.98 24.29 -9.80
C ARG A 87 20.20 24.02 -8.95
N ILE A 88 20.97 23.00 -9.33
CA ILE A 88 22.25 22.68 -8.70
C ILE A 88 23.28 23.75 -9.07
N LEU A 89 23.87 24.39 -8.07
CA LEU A 89 24.98 25.33 -8.24
C LEU A 89 26.32 24.61 -8.14
N LYS A 90 26.49 23.77 -7.11
CA LYS A 90 27.74 23.03 -6.86
C LYS A 90 27.48 21.75 -6.10
N ILE A 91 28.24 20.70 -6.42
CA ILE A 91 28.33 19.46 -5.64
C ILE A 91 29.78 19.27 -5.20
N ARG A 92 29.95 18.79 -3.96
CA ARG A 92 31.23 18.37 -3.39
C ARG A 92 31.14 16.93 -2.91
N TYR A 93 32.19 16.16 -3.17
CA TYR A 93 32.30 14.74 -2.85
C TYR A 93 33.36 14.48 -1.78
N TYR A 94 33.14 13.44 -0.99
CA TYR A 94 34.02 12.98 0.09
C TYR A 94 34.32 11.48 -0.06
N ARG A 95 35.36 11.02 0.64
CA ARG A 95 35.70 9.59 0.70
C ARG A 95 34.88 8.85 1.76
N ASP A 96 34.47 9.57 2.79
CA ASP A 96 33.72 9.07 3.93
C ASP A 96 32.24 9.48 3.85
N TRP A 97 31.40 8.73 4.57
CA TRP A 97 29.97 8.91 4.66
C TRP A 97 29.61 10.06 5.60
N ILE A 98 28.83 11.02 5.12
CA ILE A 98 28.25 12.14 5.84
C ILE A 98 27.04 11.62 6.63
N LEU A 99 27.15 11.61 7.95
CA LEU A 99 26.07 11.20 8.86
C LEU A 99 25.08 12.33 9.10
N SER A 100 25.60 13.54 9.30
CA SER A 100 24.77 14.73 9.48
C SER A 100 25.47 15.98 8.96
N ALA A 101 24.67 16.95 8.58
CA ALA A 101 25.12 18.30 8.24
C ALA A 101 24.23 19.30 8.97
N PHE A 102 24.83 20.40 9.44
CA PHE A 102 24.13 21.41 10.23
C PHE A 102 24.64 22.82 9.93
N CYS A 103 23.79 23.82 10.11
CA CYS A 103 24.09 25.23 9.87
C CYS A 103 24.66 25.89 11.15
N ILE A 104 25.86 26.47 11.08
CA ILE A 104 26.53 27.16 12.21
C ILE A 104 26.50 28.69 12.06
N GLY A 105 26.04 29.19 10.91
CA GLY A 105 25.91 30.61 10.64
C GLY A 105 25.35 30.83 9.23
N LYS A 106 25.22 32.08 8.81
CA LYS A 106 24.55 32.44 7.53
C LYS A 106 25.05 31.69 6.30
N LEU A 107 26.34 31.35 6.24
CA LEU A 107 26.94 30.62 5.10
C LEU A 107 27.97 29.59 5.57
N GLU A 108 27.81 29.04 6.78
CA GLU A 108 28.72 28.03 7.31
C GLU A 108 27.98 26.71 7.63
N VAL A 109 28.49 25.61 7.09
CA VAL A 109 27.96 24.25 7.28
C VAL A 109 28.99 23.41 8.00
N ILE A 110 28.58 22.71 9.05
CA ILE A 110 29.38 21.64 9.67
C ILE A 110 28.92 20.29 9.15
N LEU A 111 29.86 19.42 8.84
CA LEU A 111 29.64 18.02 8.47
C LEU A 111 30.21 17.12 9.55
N HIS A 112 29.50 16.06 9.89
CA HIS A 112 30.01 14.95 10.68
C HIS A 112 30.01 13.67 9.85
N PHE A 113 31.14 12.98 9.81
CA PHE A 113 31.33 11.77 9.03
C PHE A 113 31.35 10.50 9.89
N SER A 114 31.18 9.34 9.25
CA SER A 114 31.11 8.03 9.92
C SER A 114 32.40 7.60 10.63
N THR A 115 33.57 8.06 10.13
CA THR A 115 34.87 7.89 10.81
C THR A 115 35.10 8.91 11.93
N ASN A 116 34.05 9.63 12.35
CA ASN A 116 34.07 10.64 13.40
C ASN A 116 34.97 11.83 13.08
N SER A 117 35.10 12.17 11.80
CA SER A 117 35.69 13.44 11.42
C SER A 117 34.62 14.51 11.30
N ILE A 118 35.03 15.75 11.54
CA ILE A 118 34.22 16.94 11.36
C ILE A 118 34.88 17.82 10.32
N THR A 119 34.07 18.39 9.43
CA THR A 119 34.52 19.41 8.48
C THR A 119 33.60 20.61 8.53
N ILE A 120 34.17 21.81 8.68
CA ILE A 120 33.45 23.08 8.58
C ILE A 120 33.69 23.65 7.17
N LEU A 121 32.60 23.98 6.49
CA LEU A 121 32.56 24.53 5.15
C LEU A 121 31.99 25.94 5.19
N ASN A 122 32.60 26.83 4.44
CA ASN A 122 32.04 28.14 4.12
C ASN A 122 31.49 28.08 2.70
N ILE A 123 30.27 28.59 2.52
CA ILE A 123 29.67 28.85 1.23
C ILE A 123 30.16 30.23 0.80
N ILE A 124 30.85 30.29 -0.33
CA ILE A 124 31.43 31.52 -0.86
C ILE A 124 30.62 31.94 -2.09
N GLU A 125 30.20 33.20 -2.09
CA GLU A 125 29.47 33.87 -3.17
C GLU A 125 30.41 34.81 -3.93
N GLU A 126 31.40 34.25 -4.62
CA GLU A 126 32.21 34.99 -5.60
C GLU A 126 31.53 34.89 -6.98
N ASP A 127 32.28 34.86 -8.08
CA ASP A 127 31.74 34.67 -9.43
C ASP A 127 30.94 33.35 -9.59
N ILE A 128 31.26 32.34 -8.78
CA ILE A 128 30.57 31.04 -8.72
C ILE A 128 30.38 30.64 -7.25
N VAL A 129 29.15 30.22 -6.89
CA VAL A 129 28.85 29.69 -5.56
C VAL A 129 29.58 28.36 -5.33
N THR A 130 30.40 28.27 -4.28
CA THR A 130 31.19 27.06 -3.98
C THR A 130 31.39 26.81 -2.48
N PHE A 131 31.91 25.64 -2.13
CA PHE A 131 32.33 25.28 -0.77
C PHE A 131 33.83 25.49 -0.59
N LYS A 132 34.24 26.20 0.46
CA LYS A 132 35.63 26.26 0.94
C LYS A 132 35.74 25.60 2.31
N THR A 133 36.70 24.71 2.49
CA THR A 133 36.96 24.12 3.81
C THR A 133 37.60 25.17 4.71
N LYS A 134 36.95 25.45 5.84
CA LYS A 134 37.48 26.30 6.91
C LYS A 134 38.32 25.49 7.89
N LEU A 135 37.80 24.33 8.31
CA LEU A 135 38.44 23.43 9.25
C LEU A 135 38.10 21.98 8.91
N SER A 136 39.04 21.06 9.14
CA SER A 136 38.77 19.63 9.15
C SER A 136 39.56 19.00 10.29
N SER A 137 38.91 18.18 11.12
CA SER A 137 39.54 17.56 12.28
C SER A 137 38.85 16.23 12.63
N SER A 138 39.62 15.28 13.17
CA SER A 138 39.07 14.02 13.68
C SER A 138 38.74 14.14 15.15
N LEU A 139 37.58 13.65 15.55
CA LEU A 139 37.21 13.51 16.96
C LEU A 139 38.09 12.43 17.60
N ASN A 140 38.43 12.62 18.87
CA ASN A 140 39.40 11.77 19.55
C ASN A 140 38.75 10.48 20.11
N PHE A 141 38.29 9.58 19.23
CA PHE A 141 37.77 8.25 19.59
C PHE A 141 37.74 7.27 18.41
N SER A 142 37.74 5.95 18.71
CA SER A 142 38.02 4.88 17.74
C SER A 142 36.81 4.09 17.23
N THR A 143 35.57 4.45 17.60
CA THR A 143 34.37 3.65 17.28
C THR A 143 33.55 4.26 16.15
N LEU A 144 33.02 3.46 15.24
CA LEU A 144 32.23 3.96 14.11
C LEU A 144 30.92 4.63 14.56
N ALA A 145 30.61 5.81 14.02
CA ALA A 145 29.35 6.49 14.25
C ALA A 145 28.26 6.02 13.28
N LEU A 146 27.03 5.86 13.79
CA LEU A 146 25.87 5.44 12.99
C LEU A 146 24.79 6.52 12.92
N SER A 147 24.69 7.35 13.93
CA SER A 147 23.76 8.48 13.96
C SER A 147 24.41 9.66 14.66
N SER A 148 24.01 10.87 14.28
CA SER A 148 24.48 12.07 14.94
C SER A 148 23.48 13.20 14.84
N ILE A 149 23.41 14.02 15.89
CA ILE A 149 22.59 15.23 15.92
C ILE A 149 23.42 16.40 16.45
N PHE A 150 23.33 17.53 15.76
CA PHE A 150 23.87 18.80 16.21
C PHE A 150 22.76 19.59 16.91
N VAL A 151 23.09 20.20 18.05
CA VAL A 151 22.19 21.06 18.81
C VAL A 151 22.92 22.31 19.23
N GLN A 152 22.28 23.46 19.03
CA GLN A 152 22.79 24.74 19.52
C GLN A 152 22.29 24.99 20.95
N SER A 153 23.18 25.43 21.83
CA SER A 153 22.83 25.84 23.20
C SER A 153 21.91 27.06 23.21
N SER A 154 21.10 27.21 24.26
CA SER A 154 20.19 28.35 24.45
C SER A 154 20.90 29.66 24.78
N ASP A 155 22.07 29.58 25.43
CA ASP A 155 22.66 30.72 26.15
C ASP A 155 23.83 31.39 25.41
N ASP A 156 24.40 30.77 24.37
CA ASP A 156 25.30 31.42 23.39
C ASP A 156 25.72 30.40 22.30
N LYS A 157 26.50 30.83 21.30
CA LYS A 157 26.99 30.09 20.09
C LYS A 157 27.76 28.77 20.32
N GLU A 158 27.49 28.04 21.38
CA GLU A 158 28.05 26.73 21.64
C GLU A 158 27.22 25.64 20.95
N TYR A 159 27.89 24.84 20.12
CA TYR A 159 27.28 23.75 19.37
C TYR A 159 27.69 22.43 20.01
N HIS A 160 26.71 21.59 20.27
CA HIS A 160 26.88 20.27 20.87
C HIS A 160 26.64 19.23 19.80
N LEU A 161 27.56 18.28 19.67
CA LEU A 161 27.40 17.13 18.78
C LEU A 161 27.19 15.88 19.63
N TYR A 162 26.07 15.21 19.42
CA TYR A 162 25.78 13.90 20.00
C TYR A 162 25.96 12.83 18.93
N VAL A 163 26.71 11.79 19.24
CA VAL A 163 27.09 10.72 18.30
C VAL A 163 26.68 9.38 18.88
N GLY A 164 25.74 8.71 18.20
CA GLY A 164 25.34 7.35 18.48
C GLY A 164 26.28 6.37 17.80
N THR A 165 26.88 5.46 18.56
CA THR A 165 27.90 4.54 18.06
C THR A 165 27.32 3.16 17.71
N CYS A 166 28.08 2.38 16.94
CA CYS A 166 27.73 0.99 16.64
C CYS A 166 27.76 0.04 17.86
N PHE A 167 28.40 0.46 18.96
CA PHE A 167 28.53 -0.35 20.18
C PHE A 167 27.52 0.02 21.28
N GLY A 168 26.71 1.05 21.08
CA GLY A 168 25.66 1.47 22.03
C GLY A 168 25.91 2.78 22.77
N PRO A 169 27.14 3.14 23.20
CA PRO A 169 27.37 4.42 23.83
C PRO A 169 26.98 5.60 22.93
N ILE A 170 26.42 6.64 23.54
CA ILE A 170 26.24 7.95 22.90
C ILE A 170 27.33 8.88 23.45
N LEU A 171 28.03 9.58 22.56
CA LEU A 171 29.14 10.46 22.91
C LEU A 171 28.77 11.91 22.62
N LYS A 172 29.10 12.82 23.54
CA LYS A 172 28.91 14.27 23.41
C LYS A 172 30.25 14.96 23.17
N PHE A 173 30.26 15.87 22.20
CA PHE A 173 31.40 16.72 21.84
C PHE A 173 30.98 18.19 21.79
N LEU A 174 31.97 19.07 21.90
CA LEU A 174 31.85 20.49 21.63
C LEU A 174 32.63 20.78 20.34
N PRO A 175 32.08 20.49 19.15
CA PRO A 175 32.79 20.51 17.87
C PRO A 175 33.61 21.77 17.56
N LEU A 176 33.26 22.92 18.13
CA LEU A 176 34.00 24.18 17.94
C LEU A 176 35.04 24.47 19.04
N ASN A 177 34.94 23.81 20.20
CA ASN A 177 35.75 24.10 21.38
C ASN A 177 36.71 22.95 21.74
N SER A 178 36.26 21.69 21.63
CA SER A 178 37.01 20.48 22.02
C SER A 178 36.65 19.28 21.16
N LEU A 179 37.67 18.61 20.64
CA LEU A 179 37.55 17.33 19.91
C LEU A 179 37.51 16.10 20.83
N ASN A 180 37.71 16.29 22.14
CA ASN A 180 37.62 15.24 23.15
C ASN A 180 36.16 15.00 23.56
N ILE A 181 35.89 13.77 24.01
CA ILE A 181 34.58 13.40 24.58
C ILE A 181 34.35 14.21 25.85
N VAL A 182 33.27 15.00 25.88
CA VAL A 182 32.86 15.78 27.07
C VAL A 182 31.68 15.14 27.81
N GLY A 183 31.00 14.18 27.19
CA GLY A 183 29.95 13.39 27.82
C GLY A 183 29.78 12.02 27.19
N LYS A 184 29.38 11.05 28.00
CA LYS A 184 29.17 9.67 27.59
C LYS A 184 27.89 9.15 28.25
N TYR A 185 27.01 8.58 27.44
CA TYR A 185 25.75 8.00 27.89
C TYR A 185 25.78 6.51 27.56
N GLU A 186 25.81 5.67 28.60
CA GLU A 186 25.94 4.21 28.47
C GLU A 186 24.68 3.52 28.94
N GLY A 187 24.19 2.55 28.15
CA GLY A 187 23.05 1.72 28.52
C GLY A 187 22.44 0.95 27.35
N HIS A 188 22.52 1.47 26.12
CA HIS A 188 22.11 0.71 24.92
C HIS A 188 22.96 -0.55 24.75
N HIS A 189 22.32 -1.66 24.38
CA HIS A 189 22.96 -2.96 24.15
C HIS A 189 23.16 -3.28 22.66
N GLY A 190 23.22 -2.26 21.82
CA GLY A 190 23.35 -2.40 20.37
C GLY A 190 23.46 -1.05 19.69
N MET A 191 23.45 -1.05 18.36
CA MET A 191 23.61 0.15 17.53
C MET A 191 22.59 1.25 17.86
N VAL A 192 23.01 2.52 17.94
CA VAL A 192 22.10 3.66 18.12
C VAL A 192 21.72 4.23 16.76
N PHE A 193 20.44 4.10 16.38
CA PHE A 193 19.94 4.48 15.05
C PHE A 193 19.39 5.91 14.97
N GLY A 194 18.88 6.44 16.08
CA GLY A 194 18.23 7.74 16.08
C GLY A 194 18.31 8.42 17.43
N MET A 195 18.40 9.75 17.40
CA MET A 195 18.44 10.59 18.59
C MET A 195 17.61 11.85 18.37
N ASN A 196 17.08 12.39 19.47
CA ASN A 196 16.40 13.68 19.46
C ASN A 196 16.63 14.39 20.81
N ILE A 197 16.61 15.72 20.82
CA ILE A 197 16.72 16.51 22.06
C ILE A 197 15.45 17.31 22.24
N VAL A 198 14.80 17.12 23.40
CA VAL A 198 13.54 17.78 23.75
C VAL A 198 13.63 18.21 25.21
N ASN A 199 13.34 19.47 25.51
CA ASN A 199 13.30 20.02 26.88
C ASN A 199 14.54 19.67 27.72
N ASN A 200 15.74 19.90 27.16
CA ASN A 200 17.05 19.57 27.76
C ASN A 200 17.25 18.08 28.15
N LYS A 201 16.50 17.17 27.51
CA LYS A 201 16.70 15.72 27.63
C LYS A 201 17.06 15.13 26.28
N LEU A 202 17.99 14.18 26.30
CA LEU A 202 18.35 13.40 25.12
C LEU A 202 17.44 12.17 25.06
N TYR A 203 16.89 11.89 23.90
CA TYR A 203 16.12 10.69 23.61
C TYR A 203 16.83 9.89 22.54
N SER A 204 16.85 8.57 22.66
CA SER A 204 17.52 7.71 21.70
C SER A 204 16.78 6.40 21.47
N ILE A 205 17.02 5.84 20.29
CA ILE A 205 16.50 4.55 19.85
C ILE A 205 17.65 3.70 19.27
N GLY A 206 17.58 2.39 19.45
CA GLY A 206 18.64 1.50 19.00
C GLY A 206 18.20 0.08 18.65
N ASP A 207 19.16 -0.71 18.21
CA ASP A 207 19.02 -2.11 17.80
C ASP A 207 18.47 -3.01 18.91
N ASP A 208 18.71 -2.62 20.17
CA ASP A 208 18.15 -3.27 21.36
C ASP A 208 16.63 -3.03 21.53
N ARG A 209 15.99 -2.34 20.57
CA ARG A 209 14.55 -2.01 20.49
C ARG A 209 14.08 -1.06 21.59
N SER A 210 15.02 -0.50 22.36
CA SER A 210 14.69 0.39 23.46
C SER A 210 14.48 1.83 22.97
N PHE A 211 13.55 2.52 23.64
CA PHE A 211 13.41 3.97 23.62
C PHE A 211 13.92 4.51 24.96
N ARG A 212 15.05 5.23 24.93
CA ARG A 212 15.74 5.71 26.13
C ARG A 212 15.68 7.21 26.25
N CYS A 213 15.66 7.68 27.49
CA CYS A 213 15.74 9.08 27.85
C CYS A 213 16.92 9.29 28.80
N TRP A 214 17.69 10.34 28.56
CA TRP A 214 18.90 10.67 29.28
C TRP A 214 18.84 12.11 29.76
N ASP A 215 19.37 12.31 30.96
CA ASP A 215 19.61 13.61 31.51
C ASP A 215 20.92 14.16 30.92
N ILE A 216 20.86 15.33 30.27
CA ILE A 216 22.02 15.88 29.55
C ILE A 216 23.13 16.33 30.51
N ASP A 217 22.77 16.80 31.70
CA ASP A 217 23.70 17.40 32.65
C ASP A 217 24.44 16.33 33.46
N SER A 218 23.69 15.41 34.09
CA SER A 218 24.24 14.29 34.86
C SER A 218 24.74 13.14 33.99
N LYS A 219 24.35 13.11 32.71
CA LYS A 219 24.69 12.05 31.73
C LYS A 219 24.14 10.67 32.10
N LYS A 220 23.17 10.63 33.01
CA LYS A 220 22.53 9.40 33.49
C LYS A 220 21.30 9.07 32.68
N GLU A 221 21.02 7.78 32.56
CA GLU A 221 19.74 7.30 32.07
C GLU A 221 18.63 7.71 33.04
N ILE A 222 17.57 8.34 32.51
CA ILE A 222 16.34 8.62 33.24
C ILE A 222 15.38 7.44 33.09
N SER A 223 15.25 6.90 31.88
CA SER A 223 14.30 5.81 31.61
C SER A 223 14.67 4.98 30.40
N CYS A 224 14.29 3.71 30.43
CA CYS A 224 14.28 2.79 29.29
C CYS A 224 12.88 2.19 29.09
N SER A 225 12.34 2.31 27.89
CA SER A 225 11.00 1.85 27.52
C SER A 225 11.05 0.94 26.30
N TYR A 226 10.09 0.01 26.22
CA TYR A 226 10.00 -0.96 25.11
C TYR A 226 8.61 -0.92 24.50
N GLY A 227 8.58 -0.98 23.18
CA GLY A 227 7.35 -0.96 22.40
C GLY A 227 7.54 -1.69 21.08
N HIS A 228 8.65 -1.49 20.40
CA HIS A 228 8.89 -2.12 19.12
C HIS A 228 9.27 -3.61 19.24
N GLU A 229 8.82 -4.41 18.28
CA GLU A 229 9.19 -5.83 18.16
C GLU A 229 10.47 -6.01 17.34
N PHE A 230 10.72 -5.06 16.43
CA PHE A 230 11.90 -4.97 15.57
C PHE A 230 12.64 -3.65 15.77
N ARG A 231 13.72 -3.45 15.04
CA ARG A 231 14.62 -2.29 15.16
C ARG A 231 13.88 -0.99 14.79
N PRO A 232 13.81 0.01 15.70
CA PRO A 232 13.39 1.36 15.37
C PRO A 232 14.49 2.08 14.58
N PHE A 233 14.13 2.77 13.50
CA PHE A 233 15.06 3.51 12.64
C PHE A 233 14.87 5.03 12.71
N SER A 234 13.70 5.50 13.16
CA SER A 234 13.40 6.93 13.16
C SER A 234 12.73 7.37 14.46
N ILE A 235 13.08 8.57 14.89
CA ILE A 235 12.52 9.27 16.05
C ILE A 235 12.11 10.68 15.63
N ALA A 236 10.91 11.10 16.01
CA ALA A 236 10.39 12.45 15.79
C ALA A 236 9.71 12.98 17.06
N TYR A 237 9.42 14.28 17.11
CA TYR A 237 8.75 14.91 18.24
C TYR A 237 7.63 15.83 17.75
N CYS A 238 6.45 15.67 18.34
CA CYS A 238 5.31 16.55 18.12
C CYS A 238 5.20 17.52 19.32
N LYS A 239 5.62 18.77 19.11
CA LYS A 239 5.61 19.81 20.15
C LYS A 239 4.21 20.16 20.63
N GLU A 240 3.23 20.17 19.73
CA GLU A 240 1.84 20.56 20.03
C GLU A 240 1.21 19.70 21.14
N PHE A 241 1.53 18.40 21.16
CA PHE A 241 0.92 17.43 22.08
C PHE A 241 1.90 16.82 23.08
N ASP A 242 3.17 17.22 23.01
CA ASP A 242 4.29 16.63 23.73
C ASP A 242 4.40 15.12 23.51
N TYR A 243 4.36 14.70 22.24
CA TYR A 243 4.53 13.30 21.86
C TYR A 243 5.91 13.01 21.31
N HIS A 244 6.57 11.98 21.83
CA HIS A 244 7.69 11.35 21.16
C HIS A 244 7.17 10.24 20.26
N LEU A 245 7.71 10.17 19.05
CA LEU A 245 7.26 9.27 18.00
C LEU A 245 8.44 8.41 17.58
N THR A 246 8.29 7.10 17.59
CA THR A 246 9.33 6.17 17.14
C THR A 246 8.76 5.19 16.11
N ALA A 247 9.55 4.82 15.10
CA ALA A 247 9.12 3.89 14.05
C ALA A 247 10.28 3.11 13.45
N GLY A 248 9.99 1.94 12.87
CA GLY A 248 11.04 1.10 12.26
C GLY A 248 10.56 -0.11 11.48
N GLY A 249 11.31 -1.21 11.60
CA GLY A 249 11.15 -2.45 10.83
C GLY A 249 9.93 -3.30 11.18
N ASP A 250 9.23 -2.97 12.26
CA ASP A 250 7.95 -3.61 12.61
C ASP A 250 6.75 -2.97 11.90
N GLU A 251 6.99 -1.94 11.07
CA GLU A 251 5.97 -1.17 10.37
C GLU A 251 4.99 -0.44 11.31
N MET A 252 5.42 -0.23 12.57
CA MET A 252 4.65 0.43 13.61
C MET A 252 5.19 1.82 13.90
N ILE A 253 4.29 2.73 14.22
CA ILE A 253 4.61 3.99 14.90
C ILE A 253 4.19 3.85 16.35
N CYS A 254 5.13 3.98 17.28
CA CYS A 254 4.85 4.10 18.70
C CYS A 254 4.74 5.58 19.08
N ILE A 255 3.66 5.94 19.77
CA ILE A 255 3.42 7.28 20.31
C ILE A 255 3.62 7.24 21.82
N TRP A 256 4.55 8.04 22.32
CA TRP A 256 4.95 8.09 23.72
C TRP A 256 4.67 9.46 24.33
N LYS A 257 4.28 9.50 25.60
CA LYS A 257 4.09 10.75 26.35
C LYS A 257 4.55 10.63 27.80
N TRP A 258 5.06 11.73 28.31
CA TRP A 258 5.32 11.93 29.73
C TRP A 258 4.08 12.49 30.41
N TYR A 259 3.83 12.05 31.63
CA TYR A 259 2.86 12.66 32.54
C TYR A 259 3.62 13.12 33.79
N ASP A 260 3.17 14.19 34.43
CA ASP A 260 3.94 14.92 35.47
C ASP A 260 4.47 14.02 36.61
N ASN A 261 3.77 12.92 36.92
CA ASN A 261 4.13 12.00 38.00
C ASN A 261 4.82 10.70 37.52
N ASP A 262 5.09 10.56 36.22
CA ASP A 262 5.68 9.34 35.67
C ASP A 262 7.22 9.40 35.62
N ILE A 263 7.85 8.28 35.98
CA ILE A 263 9.32 8.13 35.97
C ILE A 263 9.83 7.76 34.55
N LYS A 264 8.93 7.33 33.66
CA LYS A 264 9.24 6.93 32.28
C LYS A 264 8.08 7.28 31.35
N PRO A 265 8.33 7.48 30.04
CA PRO A 265 7.26 7.76 29.09
C PRO A 265 6.35 6.53 28.94
N LYS A 266 5.05 6.76 28.82
CA LYS A 266 4.07 5.71 28.55
C LYS A 266 3.82 5.59 27.06
N LEU A 267 3.78 4.36 26.57
CA LEU A 267 3.28 4.05 25.23
C LEU A 267 1.77 4.28 25.19
N ILE A 268 1.34 5.35 24.52
CA ILE A 268 -0.07 5.69 24.41
C ILE A 268 -0.75 4.87 23.32
N GLN A 269 -0.06 4.69 22.18
CA GLN A 269 -0.62 3.99 21.03
C GLN A 269 0.47 3.42 20.14
N LYS A 270 0.14 2.28 19.51
CA LYS A 270 0.86 1.73 18.36
C LYS A 270 -0.02 1.81 17.12
N LEU A 271 0.48 2.44 16.06
CA LEU A 271 -0.20 2.55 14.78
C LEU A 271 0.52 1.68 13.74
N SER A 272 -0.18 0.69 13.19
CA SER A 272 0.34 -0.14 12.09
C SER A 272 0.11 0.55 10.76
N ILE A 273 1.17 0.83 10.01
CA ILE A 273 1.06 1.53 8.72
C ILE A 273 0.95 0.54 7.54
N LYS A 274 1.42 -0.70 7.73
CA LYS A 274 1.47 -1.78 6.71
C LYS A 274 2.01 -1.32 5.35
N GLY A 275 3.05 -0.50 5.39
CA GLY A 275 3.67 0.12 4.22
C GLY A 275 5.13 -0.27 4.00
N GLY A 276 5.60 -1.28 4.73
CA GLY A 276 7.03 -1.62 4.82
C GLY A 276 7.76 -0.85 5.91
N THR A 277 9.03 -1.19 6.10
CA THR A 277 9.94 -0.57 7.08
C THR A 277 9.94 0.95 6.99
N ILE A 278 9.66 1.61 8.11
CA ILE A 278 9.65 3.08 8.22
C ILE A 278 11.07 3.54 8.55
N TYR A 279 11.69 4.28 7.63
CA TYR A 279 13.09 4.75 7.78
C TYR A 279 13.20 6.20 8.22
N SER A 280 12.23 7.03 7.83
CA SER A 280 12.26 8.45 8.11
C SER A 280 10.92 8.95 8.58
N MET A 281 10.95 9.84 9.57
CA MET A 281 9.80 10.52 10.10
C MET A 281 10.16 11.97 10.37
N ILE A 282 9.20 12.86 10.13
CA ILE A 282 9.30 14.25 10.55
C ILE A 282 7.93 14.76 10.97
N CYS A 283 7.88 15.48 12.07
CA CYS A 283 6.64 16.04 12.58
C CYS A 283 6.71 17.56 12.56
N PHE A 284 5.68 18.17 11.99
CA PHE A 284 5.48 19.62 12.01
C PHE A 284 4.08 19.90 12.51
N ASP A 285 3.97 20.75 13.52
CA ASP A 285 2.70 21.04 14.20
C ASP A 285 2.08 19.72 14.70
N LYS A 286 0.93 19.34 14.13
CA LYS A 286 0.23 18.05 14.35
C LYS A 286 0.32 17.09 13.17
N GLN A 287 1.19 17.32 12.19
CA GLN A 287 1.32 16.50 10.98
C GLN A 287 2.64 15.73 10.99
N LEU A 288 2.54 14.40 11.02
CA LEU A 288 3.67 13.49 10.92
C LEU A 288 3.77 12.99 9.47
N PHE A 289 4.89 13.23 8.80
CA PHE A 289 5.21 12.65 7.51
C PHE A 289 6.19 11.50 7.71
N LEU A 290 6.03 10.42 6.95
CA LEU A 290 6.92 9.27 7.03
C LEU A 290 7.23 8.67 5.65
N GLY A 291 8.46 8.20 5.50
CA GLY A 291 8.96 7.50 4.31
C GLY A 291 9.31 6.05 4.63
N THR A 292 8.92 5.13 3.73
CA THR A 292 9.24 3.71 3.83
C THR A 292 10.35 3.29 2.86
N TYR A 293 10.98 2.15 3.15
CA TYR A 293 12.11 1.62 2.36
C TYR A 293 11.76 1.27 0.92
N HIS A 294 10.53 0.86 0.66
CA HIS A 294 10.08 0.48 -0.69
C HIS A 294 9.21 1.57 -1.35
N GLY A 295 9.45 2.82 -0.98
CA GLY A 295 8.95 4.00 -1.70
C GLY A 295 7.60 4.54 -1.26
N GLY A 296 7.01 4.05 -0.17
CA GLY A 296 5.78 4.61 0.39
C GLY A 296 6.03 5.96 1.06
N LEU A 297 5.13 6.93 0.82
CA LEU A 297 5.08 8.20 1.54
C LEU A 297 3.69 8.42 2.09
N MET A 298 3.63 8.63 3.40
CA MET A 298 2.35 8.80 4.10
C MET A 298 2.41 9.99 5.05
N LYS A 299 1.23 10.55 5.31
CA LYS A 299 1.00 11.63 6.26
C LYS A 299 0.02 11.14 7.32
N LEU A 300 0.32 11.40 8.58
CA LEU A 300 -0.58 11.21 9.71
C LEU A 300 -0.95 12.56 10.32
N SER A 301 -2.24 12.78 10.56
CA SER A 301 -2.72 13.91 11.35
C SER A 301 -2.90 13.44 12.79
N LEU A 302 -2.05 13.92 13.69
CA LEU A 302 -2.04 13.59 15.11
C LEU A 302 -3.13 14.36 15.86
N SER A 303 -3.53 13.82 17.01
CA SER A 303 -4.53 14.41 17.91
C SER A 303 -4.04 14.48 19.37
N SER A 304 -4.45 15.52 20.11
CA SER A 304 -3.98 15.85 21.46
C SER A 304 -4.25 14.80 22.54
N ASN A 305 -5.26 13.96 22.31
CA ASN A 305 -5.72 12.94 23.22
C ASN A 305 -5.93 11.64 22.46
N VAL A 306 -4.86 10.89 22.23
CA VAL A 306 -4.96 9.51 21.71
C VAL A 306 -5.62 8.56 22.75
N LEU A 307 -5.93 9.07 23.94
CA LEU A 307 -6.76 8.44 24.95
C LEU A 307 -8.14 9.08 24.96
N ARG A 308 -9.17 8.22 24.97
CA ARG A 308 -10.61 8.49 24.89
C ARG A 308 -11.01 9.66 25.80
N ASP A 309 -11.97 10.48 25.35
CA ASP A 309 -12.66 11.38 26.28
C ASP A 309 -13.48 10.55 27.29
N SER A 310 -13.86 11.18 28.41
CA SER A 310 -14.73 10.56 29.42
C SER A 310 -16.01 10.01 28.78
N ILE A 311 -16.39 8.79 29.16
CA ILE A 311 -17.63 8.17 28.70
C ILE A 311 -18.80 8.97 29.28
N GLU A 312 -19.65 9.50 28.41
CA GLU A 312 -20.90 10.10 28.82
C GLU A 312 -21.95 9.00 28.93
N ILE A 313 -22.47 8.80 30.14
CA ILE A 313 -23.49 7.79 30.43
C ILE A 313 -24.83 8.49 30.58
N ILE A 314 -25.76 8.16 29.69
CA ILE A 314 -27.15 8.61 29.74
C ILE A 314 -27.98 7.46 30.33
N VAL A 315 -28.79 7.79 31.34
CA VAL A 315 -29.72 6.88 32.02
C VAL A 315 -31.03 7.61 32.29
N PHE A 316 -32.10 6.84 32.47
CA PHE A 316 -33.33 7.39 33.06
C PHE A 316 -33.16 7.59 34.56
N GLU A 317 -33.96 8.49 35.14
CA GLU A 317 -34.05 8.65 36.59
C GLU A 317 -34.61 7.38 37.27
N ASP A 318 -35.55 6.69 36.63
CA ASP A 318 -36.05 5.40 37.10
C ASP A 318 -35.15 4.26 36.61
N GLU A 319 -34.40 3.65 37.55
CA GLU A 319 -33.49 2.53 37.29
C GLU A 319 -34.19 1.27 36.73
N LYS A 320 -35.52 1.15 36.87
CA LYS A 320 -36.27 0.01 36.32
C LYS A 320 -36.43 0.08 34.81
N ILE A 321 -36.43 1.29 34.24
CA ILE A 321 -36.61 1.51 32.81
C ILE A 321 -35.25 1.40 32.11
N LYS A 322 -35.14 0.52 31.11
CA LYS A 322 -33.88 0.25 30.40
C LYS A 322 -34.00 0.59 28.92
N PHE A 323 -32.94 1.13 28.34
CA PHE A 323 -32.86 1.27 26.89
C PHE A 323 -32.72 -0.10 26.20
N ARG A 324 -33.49 -0.29 25.12
CA ARG A 324 -33.51 -1.52 24.30
C ARG A 324 -32.97 -1.29 22.90
N GLY A 325 -33.19 -0.12 22.33
CA GLY A 325 -32.65 0.30 21.03
C GLY A 325 -32.55 1.80 20.95
N PHE A 326 -31.70 2.30 20.05
CA PHE A 326 -31.56 3.73 19.81
C PHE A 326 -31.10 4.01 18.37
N ASN A 327 -31.32 5.25 17.93
CA ASN A 327 -30.71 5.81 16.73
C ASN A 327 -30.39 7.31 16.97
N TYR A 328 -29.59 7.91 16.09
CA TYR A 328 -29.37 9.35 16.11
C TYR A 328 -30.67 10.08 15.73
N GLY A 329 -30.91 11.25 16.32
CA GLY A 329 -32.03 12.13 15.97
C GLY A 329 -31.69 13.14 14.87
N TYR A 330 -32.49 14.21 14.80
CA TYR A 330 -32.32 15.29 13.82
C TYR A 330 -31.03 16.08 14.09
N ASP A 331 -30.88 16.60 15.31
CA ASP A 331 -29.67 17.31 15.71
C ASP A 331 -28.54 16.34 16.11
N ILE A 332 -27.31 16.85 16.09
CA ILE A 332 -26.12 16.09 16.48
C ILE A 332 -26.18 15.57 17.93
N ASN A 333 -27.01 16.16 18.79
CA ASN A 333 -27.18 15.83 20.20
C ASN A 333 -28.50 15.12 20.50
N ASP A 334 -29.30 14.83 19.48
CA ASP A 334 -30.57 14.15 19.67
C ASP A 334 -30.39 12.64 19.48
N PHE A 335 -31.15 11.89 20.27
CA PHE A 335 -31.28 10.44 20.15
C PHE A 335 -32.76 10.06 20.13
N VAL A 336 -33.08 9.09 19.29
CA VAL A 336 -34.39 8.42 19.33
C VAL A 336 -34.19 7.09 20.00
N ILE A 337 -34.98 6.79 21.02
CA ILE A 337 -34.75 5.68 21.95
C ILE A 337 -36.01 4.85 22.09
N VAL A 338 -35.84 3.53 22.17
CA VAL A 338 -36.89 2.57 22.57
C VAL A 338 -36.52 2.01 23.93
N ASN A 339 -37.43 2.13 24.90
CA ASN A 339 -37.20 1.62 26.25
C ASN A 339 -37.89 0.27 26.51
N SER A 340 -37.72 -0.27 27.72
CA SER A 340 -38.29 -1.55 28.17
C SER A 340 -39.81 -1.55 28.31
N ASN A 341 -40.45 -0.38 28.32
CA ASN A 341 -41.90 -0.24 28.41
C ASN A 341 -42.57 -0.19 27.02
N GLY A 342 -41.80 -0.16 25.94
CA GLY A 342 -42.32 0.01 24.57
C GLY A 342 -42.57 1.47 24.19
N GLU A 343 -41.93 2.42 24.89
CA GLU A 343 -42.03 3.85 24.57
C GLU A 343 -40.92 4.23 23.58
N VAL A 344 -41.30 4.96 22.53
CA VAL A 344 -40.39 5.61 21.58
C VAL A 344 -40.23 7.07 21.99
N LEU A 345 -39.02 7.47 22.33
CA LEU A 345 -38.70 8.76 22.94
C LEU A 345 -37.71 9.53 22.06
N LEU A 346 -37.88 10.84 21.95
CA LEU A 346 -36.84 11.75 21.47
C LEU A 346 -36.14 12.38 22.69
N TYR A 347 -34.87 12.06 22.85
CA TYR A 347 -34.00 12.61 23.88
C TYR A 347 -33.11 13.70 23.28
N ASN A 348 -33.11 14.89 23.87
CA ASN A 348 -32.18 15.96 23.52
C ASN A 348 -31.12 16.09 24.60
N GLN A 349 -29.86 15.82 24.25
CA GLN A 349 -28.78 15.78 25.23
C GLN A 349 -28.44 17.15 25.82
N LYS A 350 -28.58 18.24 25.07
CA LYS A 350 -28.26 19.58 25.60
C LYS A 350 -29.21 19.99 26.74
N THR A 351 -30.46 19.55 26.66
CA THR A 351 -31.52 19.92 27.60
C THR A 351 -31.82 18.82 28.62
N GLY A 352 -31.44 17.57 28.33
CA GLY A 352 -31.79 16.40 29.13
C GLY A 352 -33.26 15.98 29.01
N ILE A 353 -34.02 16.56 28.08
CA ILE A 353 -35.47 16.36 27.98
C ILE A 353 -35.80 15.13 27.12
N PHE A 354 -36.76 14.32 27.60
CA PHE A 354 -37.35 13.20 26.86
C PHE A 354 -38.78 13.55 26.42
N ASN A 355 -39.04 13.46 25.11
CA ASN A 355 -40.38 13.63 24.54
C ASN A 355 -40.91 12.29 24.04
N ILE A 356 -42.06 11.85 24.58
CA ILE A 356 -42.72 10.62 24.12
C ILE A 356 -43.32 10.86 22.73
N LEU A 357 -42.94 10.02 21.77
CA LEU A 357 -43.45 10.04 20.41
C LEU A 357 -44.52 8.99 20.16
N LEU A 358 -44.36 7.79 20.74
CA LEU A 358 -45.27 6.65 20.57
C LEU A 358 -45.14 5.72 21.78
N ILE A 359 -46.25 5.10 22.20
CA ILE A 359 -46.24 4.04 23.23
C ILE A 359 -46.90 2.80 22.62
N ASN A 360 -46.14 1.72 22.46
CA ASN A 360 -46.66 0.43 22.01
C ASN A 360 -45.73 -0.71 22.48
N LYS A 361 -46.28 -1.66 23.24
CA LYS A 361 -45.52 -2.77 23.85
C LYS A 361 -45.03 -3.82 22.84
N ASP A 362 -45.63 -3.89 21.66
CA ASP A 362 -45.30 -4.87 20.62
C ASP A 362 -44.19 -4.38 19.67
N ILE A 363 -43.61 -3.21 19.94
CA ILE A 363 -42.54 -2.62 19.17
C ILE A 363 -41.25 -3.46 19.27
N ARG A 364 -40.61 -3.67 18.12
CA ARG A 364 -39.30 -4.31 18.05
C ARG A 364 -38.17 -3.29 18.02
N SER A 365 -37.25 -3.36 18.97
CA SER A 365 -36.12 -2.41 19.07
C SER A 365 -35.10 -2.53 17.93
N ASP A 366 -35.00 -3.69 17.27
CA ASP A 366 -34.12 -3.94 16.11
C ASP A 366 -34.63 -3.31 14.80
N SER A 367 -35.85 -2.75 14.81
CA SER A 367 -36.48 -2.10 13.66
C SER A 367 -36.45 -0.57 13.72
N LEU A 368 -35.78 0.00 14.73
CA LEU A 368 -35.66 1.44 14.91
C LEU A 368 -34.60 2.02 13.95
N PHE A 369 -35.06 2.70 12.91
CA PHE A 369 -34.22 3.35 11.92
C PHE A 369 -34.68 4.78 11.68
N ILE A 370 -33.78 5.61 11.16
CA ILE A 370 -34.05 7.00 10.82
C ILE A 370 -33.80 7.23 9.33
N SER A 371 -34.64 8.07 8.70
CA SER A 371 -34.51 8.46 7.30
C SER A 371 -33.21 9.23 7.04
N GLY A 372 -32.75 9.24 5.79
CA GLY A 372 -31.56 10.02 5.38
C GLY A 372 -31.71 11.52 5.65
N SER A 373 -32.92 12.06 5.53
CA SER A 373 -33.27 13.43 5.92
C SER A 373 -33.24 13.70 7.42
N ARG A 374 -33.15 12.64 8.24
CA ARG A 374 -33.22 12.64 9.72
C ARG A 374 -34.48 13.25 10.31
N LYS A 375 -35.57 13.32 9.54
CA LYS A 375 -36.85 13.89 9.99
C LYS A 375 -37.89 12.82 10.34
N VAL A 376 -37.71 11.60 9.85
CA VAL A 376 -38.66 10.50 10.02
C VAL A 376 -37.96 9.31 10.64
N VAL A 377 -38.58 8.74 11.66
CA VAL A 377 -38.16 7.48 12.28
C VAL A 377 -39.13 6.40 11.86
N SER A 378 -38.63 5.22 11.49
CA SER A 378 -39.46 4.05 11.32
C SER A 378 -39.31 3.10 12.49
N ILE A 379 -40.39 2.44 12.86
CA ILE A 379 -40.38 1.32 13.79
C ILE A 379 -41.47 0.30 13.43
N CYS A 380 -41.19 -0.98 13.64
CA CYS A 380 -42.06 -2.08 13.25
C CYS A 380 -42.52 -2.88 14.47
N THR A 381 -43.74 -3.42 14.37
CA THR A 381 -44.22 -4.55 15.18
C THR A 381 -44.15 -5.82 14.34
N LYS A 382 -44.93 -6.86 14.68
CA LYS A 382 -45.00 -8.10 13.90
C LYS A 382 -45.57 -7.86 12.48
N ASN A 383 -46.62 -7.04 12.35
CA ASN A 383 -47.39 -6.84 11.12
C ASN A 383 -47.69 -5.35 10.81
N GLU A 384 -47.08 -4.42 11.53
CA GLU A 384 -47.34 -2.99 11.37
C GLU A 384 -46.03 -2.22 11.27
N VAL A 385 -45.99 -1.18 10.44
CA VAL A 385 -44.91 -0.20 10.36
C VAL A 385 -45.42 1.18 10.71
N PHE A 386 -44.68 1.88 11.56
CA PHE A 386 -44.93 3.25 11.98
C PHE A 386 -43.85 4.16 11.39
N PHE A 387 -44.26 5.27 10.77
CA PHE A 387 -43.41 6.35 10.32
C PHE A 387 -43.72 7.60 11.14
N ILE A 388 -42.78 8.02 11.97
CA ILE A 388 -42.94 9.08 12.97
C ILE A 388 -42.11 10.28 12.52
N ASN A 389 -42.76 11.41 12.23
CA ASN A 389 -42.09 12.67 11.95
C ASN A 389 -41.66 13.32 13.28
N ILE A 390 -40.37 13.30 13.56
CA ILE A 390 -39.80 13.83 14.80
C ILE A 390 -39.72 15.37 14.84
N THR A 391 -39.89 16.04 13.69
CA THR A 391 -39.91 17.51 13.59
C THR A 391 -41.32 18.11 13.62
N GLY A 392 -42.31 17.40 13.06
CA GLY A 392 -43.67 17.89 12.83
C GLY A 392 -44.78 17.16 13.60
N LYS A 393 -44.44 16.23 14.52
CA LYS A 393 -45.36 15.44 15.36
C LYS A 393 -46.41 14.57 14.62
N GLY A 394 -46.23 14.31 13.32
CA GLY A 394 -47.12 13.42 12.55
C GLY A 394 -46.73 11.95 12.65
N ILE A 395 -47.69 11.05 12.81
CA ILE A 395 -47.49 9.59 12.80
C ILE A 395 -48.32 8.98 11.67
N TYR A 396 -47.67 8.24 10.79
CA TYR A 396 -48.33 7.44 9.76
C TYR A 396 -48.12 5.95 10.07
N LYS A 397 -49.18 5.16 9.97
CA LYS A 397 -49.19 3.72 10.28
C LYS A 397 -49.67 2.95 9.06
N GLU A 398 -49.00 1.84 8.77
CA GLU A 398 -49.40 0.92 7.72
C GLU A 398 -49.34 -0.54 8.16
N ASN A 399 -50.35 -1.32 7.77
CA ASN A 399 -50.46 -2.74 8.12
C ASN A 399 -50.01 -3.62 6.95
N THR A 400 -49.21 -4.64 7.23
CA THR A 400 -48.76 -5.62 6.25
C THR A 400 -49.62 -6.88 6.32
N LYS A 401 -49.83 -7.53 5.15
CA LYS A 401 -50.57 -8.80 5.08
C LYS A 401 -49.83 -9.95 5.78
N ASN A 402 -48.51 -9.96 5.63
CA ASN A 402 -47.63 -10.99 6.18
C ASN A 402 -46.68 -10.41 7.22
N THR A 403 -46.10 -11.30 8.04
CA THR A 403 -45.19 -10.91 9.12
C THR A 403 -43.93 -10.26 8.57
N ILE A 404 -43.54 -9.15 9.21
CA ILE A 404 -42.33 -8.39 8.92
C ILE A 404 -41.13 -9.14 9.49
N ILE A 405 -40.16 -9.47 8.64
CA ILE A 405 -38.94 -10.14 9.08
C ILE A 405 -37.87 -9.10 9.48
N SER A 406 -37.50 -8.23 8.55
CA SER A 406 -36.52 -7.18 8.78
C SER A 406 -36.85 -5.92 7.97
N SER A 407 -36.26 -4.81 8.39
CA SER A 407 -36.43 -3.50 7.75
C SER A 407 -35.09 -2.77 7.69
N ILE A 408 -34.93 -1.86 6.74
CA ILE A 408 -33.75 -0.99 6.66
C ILE A 408 -34.08 0.31 5.93
N TRP A 409 -33.37 1.39 6.27
CA TRP A 409 -33.37 2.65 5.54
C TRP A 409 -32.10 2.83 4.72
N ASN A 410 -32.24 3.37 3.52
CA ASN A 410 -31.16 3.94 2.74
C ASN A 410 -31.66 5.25 2.12
N ASP A 411 -31.07 6.38 2.51
CA ASP A 411 -31.46 7.73 2.12
C ASP A 411 -32.98 8.00 2.21
N ASN A 412 -33.65 8.14 1.07
CA ASN A 412 -35.09 8.44 0.98
C ASN A 412 -35.96 7.19 0.79
N CYS A 413 -35.37 5.99 0.88
CA CYS A 413 -36.09 4.74 0.68
C CYS A 413 -36.07 3.87 1.94
N PHE A 414 -37.23 3.30 2.24
CA PHE A 414 -37.40 2.33 3.30
C PHE A 414 -37.73 0.96 2.70
N PHE A 415 -36.99 -0.05 3.12
CA PHE A 415 -37.12 -1.43 2.65
C PHE A 415 -37.70 -2.28 3.77
N LEU A 416 -38.74 -3.04 3.45
CA LEU A 416 -39.46 -3.89 4.39
C LEU A 416 -39.58 -5.30 3.82
N SER A 417 -38.95 -6.29 4.47
CA SER A 417 -39.01 -7.69 4.03
C SER A 417 -40.08 -8.48 4.79
N LEU A 418 -40.82 -9.31 4.06
CA LEU A 418 -41.92 -10.13 4.56
C LEU A 418 -41.59 -11.63 4.49
N VAL A 419 -42.25 -12.44 5.33
CA VAL A 419 -42.04 -13.91 5.42
C VAL A 419 -42.27 -14.66 4.12
N ASP A 420 -43.10 -14.14 3.23
CA ASP A 420 -43.38 -14.72 1.90
C ASP A 420 -42.29 -14.43 0.85
N GLY A 421 -41.24 -13.68 1.21
CA GLY A 421 -40.15 -13.29 0.30
C GLY A 421 -40.40 -12.00 -0.48
N ILE A 422 -41.49 -11.27 -0.19
CA ILE A 422 -41.73 -9.96 -0.79
C ILE A 422 -40.97 -8.88 0.01
N ILE A 423 -40.30 -7.99 -0.72
CA ILE A 423 -39.74 -6.75 -0.17
C ILE A 423 -40.60 -5.59 -0.68
N ILE A 424 -41.13 -4.80 0.24
CA ILE A 424 -41.82 -3.55 -0.06
C ILE A 424 -40.80 -2.42 0.05
N VAL A 425 -40.69 -1.62 -1.00
CA VAL A 425 -39.85 -0.42 -1.03
C VAL A 425 -40.75 0.80 -1.03
N TYR A 426 -40.61 1.64 -0.01
CA TYR A 426 -41.28 2.93 0.08
C TYR A 426 -40.28 4.01 -0.33
N ASN A 427 -40.56 4.72 -1.43
CA ASN A 427 -39.73 5.82 -1.92
C ASN A 427 -40.36 7.17 -1.54
N PHE A 428 -39.75 7.85 -0.57
CA PHE A 428 -40.20 9.13 -0.05
C PHE A 428 -39.70 10.34 -0.85
N SER A 429 -39.08 10.13 -2.02
CA SER A 429 -38.69 11.21 -2.93
C SER A 429 -39.88 11.88 -3.63
N SER A 430 -41.07 11.29 -3.51
CA SER A 430 -42.33 11.80 -4.06
C SER A 430 -43.40 11.88 -2.95
N SER A 431 -44.37 12.78 -3.12
CA SER A 431 -45.50 12.92 -2.21
C SER A 431 -46.80 12.73 -3.00
N PRO A 432 -47.62 11.69 -2.73
CA PRO A 432 -47.39 10.61 -1.76
C PRO A 432 -46.22 9.68 -2.13
N PRO A 433 -45.62 8.95 -1.16
CA PRO A 433 -44.49 8.07 -1.42
C PRO A 433 -44.88 6.94 -2.38
N LYS A 434 -44.07 6.74 -3.43
CA LYS A 434 -44.23 5.61 -4.37
C LYS A 434 -43.88 4.30 -3.67
N LYS A 435 -44.61 3.23 -4.00
CA LYS A 435 -44.39 1.87 -3.49
C LYS A 435 -44.02 0.93 -4.62
N TYR A 436 -43.04 0.08 -4.36
CA TYR A 436 -42.60 -0.96 -5.27
C TYR A 436 -42.48 -2.29 -4.54
N PHE A 437 -42.70 -3.40 -5.24
CA PHE A 437 -42.55 -4.73 -4.69
C PHE A 437 -41.39 -5.46 -5.37
N ILE A 438 -40.59 -6.18 -4.60
CA ILE A 438 -39.48 -6.99 -5.10
C ILE A 438 -39.68 -8.43 -4.63
N LYS A 439 -39.64 -9.39 -5.56
CA LYS A 439 -39.82 -10.81 -5.23
C LYS A 439 -38.46 -11.49 -5.03
N MET A 440 -38.16 -11.88 -3.80
CA MET A 440 -36.88 -12.49 -3.44
C MET A 440 -36.93 -14.03 -3.48
N LYS A 441 -35.87 -14.66 -3.99
CA LYS A 441 -35.68 -16.12 -3.97
C LYS A 441 -34.23 -16.47 -3.59
N PRO A 442 -33.96 -17.18 -2.48
CA PRO A 442 -34.89 -17.64 -1.45
C PRO A 442 -35.36 -16.51 -0.51
N PRO A 443 -36.53 -16.64 0.16
CA PRO A 443 -37.00 -15.70 1.18
C PRO A 443 -36.07 -15.74 2.42
N THR A 444 -35.52 -14.59 2.80
CA THR A 444 -34.57 -14.44 3.92
C THR A 444 -34.66 -13.02 4.49
N GLN A 445 -33.85 -12.69 5.50
CA GLN A 445 -33.80 -11.33 6.06
C GLN A 445 -32.92 -10.45 5.16
N ILE A 446 -33.40 -9.24 4.85
CA ILE A 446 -32.54 -8.18 4.32
C ILE A 446 -31.70 -7.61 5.45
N THR A 447 -30.42 -7.37 5.19
CA THR A 447 -29.45 -6.89 6.18
C THR A 447 -28.76 -5.60 5.77
N SER A 448 -28.74 -5.29 4.47
CA SER A 448 -28.17 -4.06 3.91
C SER A 448 -28.90 -3.69 2.61
N ALA A 449 -28.94 -2.39 2.29
CA ALA A 449 -29.51 -1.89 1.05
C ALA A 449 -28.77 -0.62 0.63
N LEU A 450 -28.59 -0.44 -0.68
CA LEU A 450 -27.95 0.73 -1.28
C LEU A 450 -28.66 1.13 -2.57
N ILE A 451 -28.98 2.41 -2.71
CA ILE A 451 -29.38 3.00 -3.99
C ILE A 451 -28.16 3.68 -4.58
N ILE A 452 -27.83 3.36 -5.83
CA ILE A 452 -26.70 4.02 -6.51
C ILE A 452 -27.11 5.46 -6.84
N PRO A 453 -26.37 6.48 -6.35
CA PRO A 453 -26.71 7.87 -6.59
C PRO A 453 -26.87 8.19 -8.08
N ASN A 454 -27.91 8.96 -8.43
CA ASN A 454 -28.23 9.37 -9.80
C ASN A 454 -28.51 8.22 -10.79
N THR A 455 -28.88 7.03 -10.30
CA THR A 455 -29.29 5.90 -11.15
C THR A 455 -30.56 5.23 -10.64
N SER A 456 -31.12 4.30 -11.43
CA SER A 456 -32.28 3.49 -11.07
C SER A 456 -31.93 2.19 -10.33
N TYR A 457 -30.65 1.96 -10.02
CA TYR A 457 -30.21 0.67 -9.48
C TYR A 457 -30.26 0.60 -7.97
N ILE A 458 -30.81 -0.51 -7.46
CA ILE A 458 -30.91 -0.80 -6.03
C ILE A 458 -30.23 -2.13 -5.74
N PHE A 459 -29.32 -2.13 -4.78
CA PHE A 459 -28.61 -3.30 -4.28
C PHE A 459 -29.18 -3.71 -2.91
N ILE A 460 -29.38 -5.01 -2.71
CA ILE A 460 -29.94 -5.57 -1.48
C ILE A 460 -29.09 -6.75 -1.01
N GLY A 461 -28.55 -6.65 0.21
CA GLY A 461 -27.80 -7.70 0.88
C GLY A 461 -28.67 -8.51 1.82
N GLN A 462 -28.36 -9.80 1.92
CA GLN A 462 -29.14 -10.79 2.66
C GLN A 462 -28.33 -11.43 3.79
N LYS A 463 -29.05 -12.02 4.75
CA LYS A 463 -28.47 -12.73 5.90
C LYS A 463 -27.69 -14.00 5.55
N ASN A 464 -28.01 -14.66 4.45
CA ASN A 464 -27.36 -15.89 3.98
C ASN A 464 -26.06 -15.62 3.21
N GLY A 465 -25.57 -14.37 3.18
CA GLY A 465 -24.37 -13.98 2.46
C GLY A 465 -24.57 -13.73 0.98
N CYS A 466 -25.81 -13.70 0.50
CA CYS A 466 -26.14 -13.34 -0.87
C CYS A 466 -26.47 -11.85 -1.00
N PHE A 467 -26.22 -11.26 -2.16
CA PHE A 467 -26.85 -9.98 -2.53
C PHE A 467 -27.26 -10.01 -3.99
N PHE A 468 -28.17 -9.11 -4.33
CA PHE A 468 -28.67 -8.95 -5.68
C PHE A 468 -28.92 -7.47 -5.96
N TYR A 469 -29.11 -7.15 -7.23
CA TYR A 469 -29.57 -5.83 -7.63
C TYR A 469 -30.81 -5.90 -8.51
N ILE A 470 -31.53 -4.78 -8.56
CA ILE A 470 -32.64 -4.54 -9.48
C ILE A 470 -32.41 -3.23 -10.22
N ASP A 471 -33.09 -3.11 -11.35
CA ASP A 471 -33.12 -1.90 -12.17
C ASP A 471 -34.54 -1.36 -12.21
N CYS A 472 -34.73 -0.20 -11.60
CA CYS A 472 -36.02 0.47 -11.49
C CYS A 472 -36.26 1.50 -12.61
N SER A 473 -35.56 1.40 -13.74
CA SER A 473 -35.76 2.30 -14.89
C SER A 473 -37.14 2.13 -15.52
N ASP A 474 -37.58 0.87 -15.68
CA ASP A 474 -38.95 0.56 -16.06
C ASP A 474 -39.86 0.75 -14.85
N GLU A 475 -40.90 1.59 -14.92
CA GLU A 475 -41.89 1.77 -13.84
C GLU A 475 -42.81 0.53 -13.69
N LYS A 476 -42.25 -0.58 -13.18
CA LYS A 476 -42.97 -1.81 -12.88
C LYS A 476 -43.48 -1.80 -11.44
N GLU A 477 -44.63 -2.42 -11.23
CA GLU A 477 -45.19 -2.61 -9.88
C GLU A 477 -44.40 -3.68 -9.09
N ILE A 478 -43.96 -4.74 -9.79
CA ILE A 478 -43.18 -5.85 -9.22
C ILE A 478 -41.88 -6.02 -10.00
N TYR A 479 -40.75 -6.02 -9.27
CA TYR A 479 -39.42 -6.28 -9.80
C TYR A 479 -38.93 -7.67 -9.40
N GLU A 480 -38.22 -8.33 -10.32
CA GLU A 480 -37.46 -9.55 -10.04
C GLU A 480 -35.95 -9.24 -10.00
N PRO A 481 -35.16 -9.94 -9.15
CA PRO A 481 -33.71 -9.79 -9.10
C PRO A 481 -33.06 -10.03 -10.47
N LYS A 482 -32.17 -9.13 -10.92
CA LYS A 482 -31.43 -9.31 -12.18
C LYS A 482 -30.29 -10.32 -12.04
N GLU A 483 -29.36 -10.09 -11.12
CA GLU A 483 -28.26 -11.02 -10.81
C GLU A 483 -28.23 -11.29 -9.30
N ILE A 484 -28.04 -12.56 -8.93
CA ILE A 484 -27.91 -13.00 -7.54
C ILE A 484 -26.51 -13.57 -7.34
N HIS A 485 -25.71 -12.88 -6.53
CA HIS A 485 -24.39 -13.37 -6.13
C HIS A 485 -24.54 -14.21 -4.87
N ILE A 486 -24.60 -15.53 -5.08
CA ILE A 486 -24.80 -16.50 -4.01
C ILE A 486 -23.49 -16.63 -3.22
N TYR A 487 -23.59 -16.58 -1.88
CA TYR A 487 -22.47 -16.73 -0.95
C TYR A 487 -21.33 -15.73 -1.16
N ALA A 488 -21.68 -14.49 -1.55
CA ALA A 488 -20.74 -13.38 -1.64
C ALA A 488 -19.90 -13.23 -0.37
N HIS A 489 -20.44 -13.49 0.84
CA HIS A 489 -19.68 -13.59 2.09
C HIS A 489 -19.84 -14.97 2.77
N GLY A 490 -19.78 -16.06 1.99
CA GLY A 490 -20.06 -17.39 2.51
C GLY A 490 -21.50 -17.48 3.02
N LYS A 491 -21.72 -18.14 4.16
CA LYS A 491 -23.04 -18.21 4.83
C LYS A 491 -23.32 -17.02 5.77
N GLU A 492 -22.41 -16.06 5.84
CA GLU A 492 -22.50 -14.92 6.76
C GLU A 492 -23.24 -13.74 6.15
N ALA A 493 -23.97 -12.99 6.97
CA ALA A 493 -24.77 -11.85 6.53
C ALA A 493 -23.94 -10.73 5.89
N ILE A 494 -24.50 -10.07 4.87
CA ILE A 494 -23.94 -8.84 4.29
C ILE A 494 -24.42 -7.65 5.10
N LEU A 495 -23.52 -7.09 5.90
CA LEU A 495 -23.84 -6.09 6.93
C LEU A 495 -23.89 -4.67 6.40
N ASP A 496 -23.17 -4.38 5.32
CA ASP A 496 -23.15 -3.06 4.69
C ASP A 496 -22.83 -3.19 3.20
N ILE A 497 -23.38 -2.26 2.42
CA ILE A 497 -23.12 -2.09 0.99
C ILE A 497 -22.82 -0.61 0.78
N TYR A 498 -21.58 -0.32 0.40
CA TYR A 498 -21.08 1.04 0.20
C TYR A 498 -20.63 1.24 -1.24
N ILE A 499 -20.76 2.45 -1.79
CA ILE A 499 -20.35 2.76 -3.16
C ILE A 499 -19.34 3.89 -3.19
N ASN A 500 -18.29 3.70 -4.01
CA ASN A 500 -17.37 4.73 -4.42
C ASN A 500 -17.50 4.91 -5.94
N SER A 501 -17.96 6.07 -6.38
CA SER A 501 -18.23 6.36 -7.80
C SER A 501 -17.11 7.21 -8.40
N ASP A 502 -16.49 6.73 -9.48
CA ASP A 502 -15.51 7.50 -10.26
C ASP A 502 -15.96 7.53 -11.74
N LYS A 503 -16.34 8.73 -12.22
CA LYS A 503 -16.70 9.26 -13.56
C LYS A 503 -17.37 8.39 -14.66
N ALA A 504 -17.28 7.06 -14.66
CA ALA A 504 -17.98 6.15 -15.57
C ALA A 504 -18.35 4.80 -14.94
N SER A 505 -17.87 4.51 -13.72
CA SER A 505 -18.04 3.21 -13.09
C SER A 505 -18.17 3.26 -11.57
N HIS A 506 -18.84 2.27 -11.01
CA HIS A 506 -19.17 2.22 -9.59
C HIS A 506 -18.42 1.06 -8.92
N ILE A 507 -17.56 1.38 -7.95
CA ILE A 507 -16.96 0.36 -7.09
C ILE A 507 -17.86 0.18 -5.88
N ILE A 508 -18.45 -1.00 -5.75
CA ILE A 508 -19.29 -1.38 -4.62
C ILE A 508 -18.42 -2.16 -3.63
N TYR A 509 -18.58 -1.89 -2.36
CA TYR A 509 -17.93 -2.57 -1.24
C TYR A 509 -19.00 -3.26 -0.42
N THR A 510 -18.77 -4.52 -0.07
CA THR A 510 -19.63 -5.28 0.84
C THR A 510 -18.82 -5.76 2.03
N THR A 511 -19.42 -5.77 3.21
CA THR A 511 -18.81 -6.31 4.44
C THR A 511 -19.63 -7.46 4.98
N GLY A 512 -18.98 -8.52 5.46
CA GLY A 512 -19.64 -9.65 6.10
C GLY A 512 -18.96 -10.12 7.38
N ARG A 513 -19.63 -10.95 8.18
CA ARG A 513 -19.04 -11.57 9.39
C ARG A 513 -17.94 -12.59 9.10
N ASP A 514 -17.63 -12.83 7.83
CA ASP A 514 -16.49 -13.65 7.40
C ASP A 514 -15.14 -12.94 7.60
N GLY A 515 -15.14 -11.73 8.17
CA GLY A 515 -13.92 -10.94 8.41
C GLY A 515 -13.42 -10.20 7.17
N LEU A 516 -14.19 -10.23 6.08
CA LEU A 516 -13.76 -9.73 4.78
C LEU A 516 -14.55 -8.47 4.37
N VAL A 517 -13.87 -7.57 3.67
CA VAL A 517 -14.48 -6.56 2.81
C VAL A 517 -14.26 -7.00 1.37
N LYS A 518 -15.32 -7.16 0.59
CA LYS A 518 -15.22 -7.53 -0.81
C LYS A 518 -15.60 -6.35 -1.68
N THR A 519 -14.89 -6.18 -2.79
CA THR A 519 -15.17 -5.14 -3.76
C THR A 519 -15.75 -5.74 -5.02
N TRP A 520 -16.65 -5.00 -5.64
CA TRP A 520 -17.39 -5.38 -6.84
C TRP A 520 -17.36 -4.20 -7.78
N PHE A 521 -17.22 -4.47 -9.07
CA PHE A 521 -17.26 -3.45 -10.09
C PHE A 521 -18.62 -3.49 -10.77
N PHE A 522 -19.33 -2.37 -10.77
CA PHE A 522 -20.63 -2.23 -11.40
C PHE A 522 -20.56 -1.21 -12.54
N ASN A 523 -20.86 -1.68 -13.76
CA ASN A 523 -20.93 -0.83 -14.95
C ASN A 523 -22.32 -0.95 -15.61
N PRO A 524 -23.21 0.03 -15.42
CA PRO A 524 -24.56 0.01 -15.98
C PRO A 524 -24.62 0.24 -17.49
N THR A 525 -23.52 0.69 -18.12
CA THR A 525 -23.47 1.02 -19.56
C THR A 525 -22.88 -0.09 -20.43
N SER A 526 -22.50 -1.23 -19.84
CA SER A 526 -21.94 -2.37 -20.58
C SER A 526 -22.98 -2.95 -21.56
N SER A 527 -22.62 -3.03 -22.84
CA SER A 527 -23.44 -3.61 -23.91
C SER A 527 -23.53 -5.14 -23.88
N THR A 528 -22.68 -5.80 -23.08
CA THR A 528 -22.66 -7.26 -22.93
C THR A 528 -23.62 -7.69 -21.83
N LYS A 529 -24.64 -8.49 -22.20
CA LYS A 529 -25.69 -9.00 -21.27
C LYS A 529 -25.17 -9.82 -20.09
N ASP A 530 -23.89 -10.21 -20.08
CA ASP A 530 -23.38 -11.23 -19.16
C ASP A 530 -22.76 -10.74 -17.86
N LYS A 531 -22.33 -9.47 -17.69
CA LYS A 531 -21.68 -9.03 -16.42
C LYS A 531 -21.83 -7.54 -16.14
N TYR A 532 -22.96 -7.13 -15.55
CA TYR A 532 -23.06 -5.79 -14.98
C TYR A 532 -22.25 -5.67 -13.69
N LEU A 533 -22.06 -6.77 -12.97
CA LEU A 533 -21.34 -6.83 -11.71
C LEU A 533 -20.21 -7.87 -11.75
N THR A 534 -18.97 -7.48 -11.45
CA THR A 534 -17.82 -8.40 -11.37
C THR A 534 -17.11 -8.31 -10.03
N PRO A 535 -16.75 -9.45 -9.38
CA PRO A 535 -15.98 -9.42 -8.15
C PRO A 535 -14.58 -8.88 -8.45
N ARG A 536 -14.10 -7.99 -7.59
CA ARG A 536 -12.79 -7.33 -7.71
C ARG A 536 -11.82 -7.90 -6.68
N THR A 537 -11.76 -7.36 -5.48
CA THR A 537 -10.76 -7.76 -4.48
C THR A 537 -11.37 -8.19 -3.17
N VAL A 538 -10.75 -9.18 -2.55
CA VAL A 538 -10.99 -9.55 -1.17
C VAL A 538 -9.98 -8.79 -0.31
N ILE A 539 -10.47 -7.91 0.54
CA ILE A 539 -9.69 -7.11 1.48
C ILE A 539 -9.92 -7.71 2.86
N THR A 540 -8.85 -8.17 3.51
CA THR A 540 -8.93 -8.56 4.92
C THR A 540 -9.19 -7.33 5.78
N SER A 541 -10.29 -7.34 6.54
CA SER A 541 -10.74 -6.17 7.30
C SER A 541 -9.95 -5.92 8.59
N MET A 542 -9.07 -6.86 8.97
CA MET A 542 -8.41 -6.96 10.29
C MET A 542 -9.38 -7.17 11.47
N LEU A 543 -10.69 -7.22 11.19
CA LEU A 543 -11.77 -7.41 12.16
C LEU A 543 -12.30 -8.84 12.02
N GLU A 544 -12.69 -9.44 13.14
CA GLU A 544 -13.48 -10.68 13.11
C GLU A 544 -14.89 -10.39 12.57
N TRP A 545 -15.42 -9.22 12.92
CA TRP A 545 -16.76 -8.80 12.54
C TRP A 545 -16.75 -7.36 12.02
N PRO A 546 -16.33 -7.13 10.75
CA PRO A 546 -16.53 -5.85 10.09
C PRO A 546 -18.03 -5.61 9.88
N HIS A 547 -18.48 -4.37 10.05
CA HIS A 547 -19.92 -4.08 10.02
C HIS A 547 -20.31 -2.91 9.13
N ARG A 548 -19.56 -1.80 9.12
CA ARG A 548 -19.92 -0.62 8.33
C ARG A 548 -18.69 0.05 7.74
N ILE A 549 -18.85 0.57 6.52
CA ILE A 549 -17.87 1.38 5.83
C ILE A 549 -18.22 2.86 6.03
N TYR A 550 -17.21 3.66 6.33
CA TYR A 550 -17.32 5.08 6.54
C TYR A 550 -16.41 5.80 5.56
N SER A 551 -16.89 6.89 4.97
CA SER A 551 -16.07 7.80 4.17
C SER A 551 -15.78 9.06 4.98
N PHE A 552 -14.51 9.47 5.01
CA PHE A 552 -14.10 10.68 5.69
C PHE A 552 -12.84 11.26 5.05
N TYR A 553 -12.87 12.54 4.68
CA TYR A 553 -11.81 13.23 3.91
C TYR A 553 -11.34 12.48 2.66
N GLY A 554 -12.27 11.87 1.91
CA GLY A 554 -11.97 11.15 0.67
C GLY A 554 -11.35 9.76 0.87
N GLU A 555 -11.12 9.34 2.11
CA GLU A 555 -10.60 8.02 2.46
C GLU A 555 -11.71 7.13 3.02
N LEU A 556 -11.54 5.81 2.88
CA LEU A 556 -12.49 4.81 3.36
C LEU A 556 -11.99 4.12 4.63
N TYR A 557 -12.90 3.90 5.57
CA TYR A 557 -12.66 3.24 6.84
C TYR A 557 -13.66 2.11 7.05
N VAL A 558 -13.24 1.04 7.71
CA VAL A 558 -14.11 -0.07 8.11
C VAL A 558 -14.17 -0.14 9.64
N GLY A 559 -15.38 -0.08 10.18
CA GLY A 559 -15.64 -0.22 11.62
C GLY A 559 -16.31 -1.54 11.93
N GLY A 560 -15.96 -2.13 13.07
CA GLY A 560 -16.51 -3.39 13.52
C GLY A 560 -15.88 -3.88 14.82
N PHE A 561 -15.89 -5.19 15.04
CA PHE A 561 -15.46 -5.78 16.31
C PHE A 561 -14.38 -6.84 16.15
N HIS A 562 -13.53 -6.89 17.17
CA HIS A 562 -12.63 -7.99 17.48
C HIS A 562 -12.83 -8.35 18.95
N ALA A 563 -13.42 -9.53 19.22
CA ALA A 563 -13.89 -9.92 20.54
C ALA A 563 -14.75 -8.85 21.24
N LYS A 564 -14.28 -8.29 22.36
CA LYS A 564 -14.98 -7.29 23.18
C LYS A 564 -14.71 -5.83 22.78
N TYR A 565 -13.86 -5.61 21.77
CA TYR A 565 -13.42 -4.28 21.34
C TYR A 565 -14.09 -3.88 20.03
N PHE A 566 -14.63 -2.66 20.00
CA PHE A 566 -14.91 -1.95 18.76
C PHE A 566 -13.60 -1.40 18.21
N GLN A 567 -13.38 -1.53 16.91
CA GLN A 567 -12.18 -1.07 16.24
C GLN A 567 -12.54 -0.41 14.90
N LEU A 568 -11.79 0.63 14.54
CA LEU A 568 -11.90 1.34 13.26
C LEU A 568 -10.58 1.25 12.52
N TYR A 569 -10.60 0.75 11.29
CA TYR A 569 -9.43 0.63 10.44
C TYR A 569 -9.56 1.48 9.18
N HIS A 570 -8.45 2.09 8.76
CA HIS A 570 -8.33 2.66 7.41
C HIS A 570 -8.26 1.52 6.39
N LEU A 571 -9.12 1.53 5.37
CA LEU A 571 -9.36 0.37 4.51
C LEU A 571 -8.13 -0.02 3.66
N VAL A 572 -7.39 0.96 3.16
CA VAL A 572 -6.26 0.73 2.24
C VAL A 572 -4.98 0.36 2.99
N THR A 573 -4.60 1.16 3.97
CA THR A 573 -3.37 0.92 4.78
C THR A 573 -3.59 -0.11 5.88
N LYS A 574 -4.83 -0.50 6.17
CA LYS A 574 -5.19 -1.39 7.28
C LYS A 574 -4.69 -0.86 8.64
N THR A 575 -4.54 0.45 8.76
CA THR A 575 -4.11 1.11 10.00
C THR A 575 -5.26 1.17 10.99
N LYS A 576 -5.03 0.67 12.22
CA LYS A 576 -5.99 0.81 13.32
C LYS A 576 -6.02 2.27 13.78
N ILE A 577 -7.12 2.95 13.54
CA ILE A 577 -7.31 4.37 13.86
C ILE A 577 -7.67 4.55 15.33
N CYS A 578 -8.64 3.77 15.82
CA CYS A 578 -9.05 3.78 17.22
C CYS A 578 -9.59 2.41 17.67
N GLU A 579 -9.61 2.21 18.99
CA GLU A 579 -10.09 0.99 19.64
C GLU A 579 -10.82 1.33 20.94
N PHE A 580 -12.00 0.72 21.15
CA PHE A 580 -12.83 0.91 22.33
C PHE A 580 -13.37 -0.39 22.93
N GLU A 581 -13.13 -0.63 24.23
CA GLU A 581 -13.68 -1.81 24.92
C GLU A 581 -15.13 -1.56 25.33
N CYS A 582 -16.07 -2.27 24.71
CA CYS A 582 -17.51 -2.08 24.95
C CYS A 582 -18.27 -3.39 25.20
N GLY A 583 -17.59 -4.55 25.20
CA GLY A 583 -18.18 -5.84 25.52
C GLY A 583 -18.89 -6.53 24.35
N GLY A 584 -18.43 -6.29 23.12
CA GLY A 584 -18.76 -7.06 21.91
C GLY A 584 -19.87 -6.49 21.01
N GLY A 585 -19.93 -6.97 19.76
CA GLY A 585 -20.76 -6.41 18.69
C GLY A 585 -22.24 -6.79 18.70
N HIS A 586 -22.68 -7.69 19.58
CA HIS A 586 -24.08 -8.12 19.69
C HIS A 586 -25.01 -7.10 20.35
N ARG A 587 -24.47 -5.97 20.79
CA ARG A 587 -25.20 -4.89 21.46
C ARG A 587 -25.84 -3.97 20.43
N ALA A 588 -26.80 -3.16 20.84
CA ALA A 588 -27.22 -2.02 20.03
C ALA A 588 -26.10 -0.96 20.07
N TRP A 589 -25.59 -0.58 18.91
CA TRP A 589 -24.55 0.44 18.77
C TRP A 589 -24.73 1.19 17.44
N ASN A 590 -24.18 2.40 17.37
CA ASN A 590 -24.10 3.17 16.15
C ASN A 590 -22.88 4.09 16.23
N ALA A 591 -22.35 4.48 15.08
CA ALA A 591 -21.14 5.30 15.02
C ALA A 591 -21.13 6.22 13.80
N ARG A 592 -20.40 7.33 13.90
CA ARG A 592 -20.25 8.30 12.80
C ARG A 592 -19.02 9.18 13.00
N PHE A 593 -18.48 9.69 11.91
CA PHE A 593 -17.51 10.78 11.98
C PHE A 593 -18.22 12.10 12.28
N ILE A 594 -17.60 12.91 13.15
CA ILE A 594 -18.01 14.30 13.41
C ILE A 594 -16.89 15.22 12.91
N ASN A 595 -17.26 16.11 11.99
CA ASN A 595 -16.37 17.13 11.47
C ASN A 595 -16.49 18.40 12.32
N ASP A 596 -15.69 18.48 13.38
CA ASP A 596 -15.54 19.66 14.24
C ASP A 596 -14.13 20.27 14.04
N LYS A 597 -13.77 21.33 14.78
CA LYS A 597 -12.42 21.91 14.81
C LYS A 597 -11.32 20.84 14.97
N THR A 598 -11.61 19.85 15.83
CA THR A 598 -10.83 18.62 15.95
C THR A 598 -11.75 17.45 15.58
N PRO A 599 -11.57 16.85 14.39
CA PRO A 599 -12.42 15.74 13.97
C PRO A 599 -12.26 14.53 14.88
N TYR A 600 -13.38 13.88 15.19
CA TYR A 600 -13.42 12.69 16.03
C TYR A 600 -14.42 11.67 15.50
N PHE A 601 -14.26 10.42 15.93
CA PHE A 601 -15.21 9.35 15.67
C PHE A 601 -16.09 9.14 16.90
N GLU A 602 -17.39 9.36 16.71
CA GLU A 602 -18.39 9.15 17.74
C GLU A 602 -18.85 7.70 17.74
N PHE A 603 -18.72 7.04 18.90
CA PHE A 603 -19.19 5.68 19.11
C PHE A 603 -20.22 5.66 20.25
N VAL A 604 -21.42 5.19 19.96
CA VAL A 604 -22.53 5.11 20.92
C VAL A 604 -22.98 3.67 21.03
N TYR A 605 -23.21 3.18 22.25
CA TYR A 605 -23.65 1.81 22.49
C TYR A 605 -24.47 1.66 23.77
N ILE A 606 -25.35 0.64 23.79
CA ILE A 606 -26.09 0.26 24.98
C ILE A 606 -25.27 -0.72 25.82
N SER A 607 -25.14 -0.46 27.11
CA SER A 607 -24.52 -1.36 28.09
C SER A 607 -25.29 -1.30 29.39
N LYS A 608 -25.66 -2.46 29.93
CA LYS A 608 -26.41 -2.60 31.20
C LYS A 608 -27.73 -1.78 31.26
N GLY A 609 -28.33 -1.45 30.11
CA GLY A 609 -29.57 -0.67 30.02
C GLY A 609 -29.36 0.85 29.88
N SER A 610 -28.11 1.32 29.90
CA SER A 610 -27.72 2.72 29.75
C SER A 610 -27.13 2.98 28.36
N LEU A 611 -27.23 4.23 27.88
CA LEU A 611 -26.67 4.66 26.60
C LEU A 611 -25.33 5.33 26.87
N ASN A 612 -24.27 4.80 26.27
CA ASN A 612 -22.90 5.26 26.49
C ASN A 612 -22.43 5.94 25.22
N ARG A 613 -22.12 7.24 25.29
CA ARG A 613 -21.55 8.04 24.19
C ARG A 613 -20.07 8.24 24.44
N VAL A 614 -19.26 7.92 23.44
CA VAL A 614 -17.80 8.02 23.50
C VAL A 614 -17.28 8.80 22.31
N LYS A 615 -16.41 9.77 22.58
CA LYS A 615 -15.63 10.48 21.56
C LYS A 615 -14.25 9.84 21.43
N LEU A 616 -13.96 9.31 20.25
CA LEU A 616 -12.68 8.67 19.92
C LEU A 616 -11.91 9.62 19.00
N ASN A 617 -10.83 10.21 19.50
CA ASN A 617 -9.93 10.98 18.65
C ASN A 617 -9.21 10.04 17.68
N CYS A 618 -9.04 10.48 16.44
CA CYS A 618 -8.54 9.65 15.35
C CYS A 618 -7.25 10.23 14.78
N ASN A 619 -6.23 9.36 14.66
CA ASN A 619 -5.03 9.69 13.90
C ASN A 619 -5.27 9.31 12.43
N PHE A 620 -5.62 10.30 11.60
CA PHE A 620 -5.97 10.07 10.20
C PHE A 620 -4.73 9.85 9.35
N VAL A 621 -4.75 8.81 8.51
CA VAL A 621 -3.67 8.48 7.57
C VAL A 621 -4.06 8.95 6.17
N THR A 622 -3.12 9.54 5.44
CA THR A 622 -3.25 9.89 4.03
C THR A 622 -2.04 9.34 3.27
N ILE A 623 -2.27 8.63 2.17
CA ILE A 623 -1.19 8.15 1.30
C ILE A 623 -0.86 9.26 0.29
N LEU A 624 0.37 9.75 0.31
CA LEU A 624 0.85 10.76 -0.65
C LEU A 624 1.48 10.10 -1.89
N ASP A 625 2.06 8.93 -1.69
CA ASP A 625 2.59 8.10 -2.76
C ASP A 625 2.57 6.62 -2.38
N TYR A 626 2.14 5.78 -3.30
CA TYR A 626 1.93 4.35 -3.05
C TYR A 626 3.26 3.60 -3.19
N HIS A 627 3.54 2.72 -2.23
CA HIS A 627 4.53 1.66 -2.43
C HIS A 627 3.90 0.58 -3.33
N LEU A 628 4.68 -0.05 -4.22
CA LEU A 628 4.18 -1.23 -4.94
C LEU A 628 4.19 -2.46 -4.04
N HIS A 629 5.24 -2.67 -3.26
CA HIS A 629 5.43 -3.82 -2.37
C HIS A 629 6.09 -3.36 -1.07
N THR A 630 5.98 -4.16 -0.02
CA THR A 630 6.66 -3.88 1.26
C THR A 630 8.02 -4.55 1.37
N LEU A 631 8.36 -5.43 0.42
CA LEU A 631 9.65 -6.11 0.26
C LEU A 631 10.13 -6.05 -1.20
N GLN A 632 11.31 -6.63 -1.47
CA GLN A 632 11.92 -6.65 -2.80
C GLN A 632 10.98 -7.25 -3.86
N ILE A 633 10.92 -6.59 -5.01
CA ILE A 633 10.18 -7.07 -6.19
C ILE A 633 11.07 -8.06 -6.92
N THR A 634 10.57 -9.25 -7.21
CA THR A 634 11.33 -10.37 -7.77
C THR A 634 11.06 -10.58 -9.26
N THR A 635 9.86 -10.25 -9.72
CA THR A 635 9.45 -10.46 -11.10
C THR A 635 8.44 -9.41 -11.56
N ILE A 636 8.45 -9.15 -12.87
CA ILE A 636 7.56 -8.20 -13.53
C ILE A 636 7.09 -8.77 -14.87
N SER A 637 5.83 -8.54 -15.19
CA SER A 637 5.25 -8.90 -16.49
C SER A 637 4.36 -7.78 -17.00
N MET A 638 4.34 -7.61 -18.32
CA MET A 638 3.52 -6.61 -18.99
C MET A 638 2.20 -7.22 -19.45
N LEU A 639 1.09 -6.62 -19.02
CA LEU A 639 -0.24 -7.03 -19.46
C LEU A 639 -0.64 -6.27 -20.74
N SER A 640 -0.45 -4.96 -20.71
CA SER A 640 -0.69 -4.03 -21.82
C SER A 640 0.35 -2.93 -21.80
N SER A 641 0.29 -1.99 -22.75
CA SER A 641 1.32 -0.94 -22.82
C SER A 641 1.34 0.03 -21.62
N THR A 642 0.29 0.03 -20.80
CA THR A 642 0.16 0.89 -19.60
C THR A 642 -0.02 0.09 -18.31
N HIS A 643 -0.22 -1.23 -18.37
CA HIS A 643 -0.54 -2.07 -17.22
C HIS A 643 0.54 -3.12 -16.96
N TYR A 644 0.96 -3.22 -15.70
CA TYR A 644 2.05 -4.10 -15.26
C TYR A 644 1.65 -4.93 -14.05
N LEU A 645 2.18 -6.14 -14.01
CA LEU A 645 2.07 -7.05 -12.89
C LEU A 645 3.45 -7.20 -12.24
N THR A 646 3.52 -7.02 -10.93
CA THR A 646 4.72 -7.22 -10.14
C THR A 646 4.49 -8.26 -9.06
N GLY A 647 5.46 -9.16 -8.89
CA GLY A 647 5.50 -10.14 -7.81
C GLY A 647 6.66 -9.86 -6.86
N SER A 648 6.49 -10.19 -5.58
CA SER A 648 7.46 -9.86 -4.53
C SER A 648 7.63 -10.98 -3.51
N VAL A 649 8.70 -10.85 -2.73
CA VAL A 649 8.93 -11.58 -1.47
C VAL A 649 7.80 -11.36 -0.45
N ASP A 650 7.06 -10.25 -0.54
CA ASP A 650 5.91 -9.97 0.34
C ASP A 650 4.67 -10.83 0.05
N THR A 651 4.81 -11.85 -0.81
CA THR A 651 3.78 -12.81 -1.24
C THR A 651 2.61 -12.21 -2.01
N ASN A 652 2.67 -10.93 -2.39
CA ASN A 652 1.62 -10.30 -3.16
C ASN A 652 1.95 -10.27 -4.65
N LEU A 653 0.90 -10.40 -5.46
CA LEU A 653 0.86 -9.99 -6.86
C LEU A 653 0.16 -8.63 -6.92
N VAL A 654 0.75 -7.66 -7.62
CA VAL A 654 0.23 -6.29 -7.69
C VAL A 654 0.00 -5.90 -9.15
N LEU A 655 -1.23 -5.54 -9.47
CA LEU A 655 -1.60 -4.93 -10.75
C LEU A 655 -1.52 -3.42 -10.62
N SER A 656 -0.74 -2.81 -11.49
CA SER A 656 -0.51 -1.37 -11.51
C SER A 656 -0.72 -0.80 -12.90
N GLU A 657 -1.15 0.47 -12.93
CA GLU A 657 -1.33 1.26 -14.14
C GLU A 657 -0.38 2.45 -14.12
N MET A 658 0.29 2.69 -15.23
CA MET A 658 1.10 3.89 -15.43
C MET A 658 0.21 5.03 -15.90
N CYS A 659 -0.08 5.98 -15.01
CA CYS A 659 -0.87 7.15 -15.34
C CYS A 659 0.01 8.25 -15.96
N ASN A 660 -0.30 8.63 -17.20
CA ASN A 660 0.20 9.87 -17.80
C ASN A 660 -0.72 11.03 -17.38
N THR A 661 -0.52 11.61 -16.21
CA THR A 661 -1.13 12.91 -15.90
C THR A 661 -0.32 13.98 -16.62
N ASN A 662 -0.94 14.82 -17.47
CA ASN A 662 -0.43 16.01 -18.19
C ASN A 662 1.10 16.15 -18.34
N ASN A 663 1.61 16.40 -19.55
CA ASN A 663 3.05 16.44 -19.95
C ASN A 663 4.08 17.08 -18.97
N ASN A 664 3.68 17.87 -17.97
CA ASN A 664 4.55 18.48 -16.97
C ASN A 664 4.63 17.73 -15.62
N VAL A 665 3.78 16.73 -15.34
CA VAL A 665 3.78 15.98 -14.07
C VAL A 665 4.51 14.64 -14.23
N PRO A 666 5.40 14.24 -13.29
CA PRO A 666 6.10 12.94 -13.35
C PRO A 666 5.12 11.75 -13.37
N LYS A 667 5.30 10.80 -14.30
CA LYS A 667 4.44 9.61 -14.49
C LYS A 667 4.29 8.75 -13.22
N ARG A 668 3.14 8.78 -12.57
CA ARG A 668 2.90 7.97 -11.35
C ARG A 668 2.38 6.58 -11.68
N LEU A 669 2.77 5.61 -10.87
CA LEU A 669 2.13 4.30 -10.81
C LEU A 669 0.93 4.36 -9.86
N LYS A 670 -0.23 3.96 -10.38
CA LYS A 670 -1.43 3.74 -9.58
C LYS A 670 -1.57 2.24 -9.32
N VAL A 671 -1.64 1.84 -8.06
CA VAL A 671 -1.97 0.47 -7.70
C VAL A 671 -3.47 0.26 -7.92
N LEU A 672 -3.82 -0.65 -8.83
CA LEU A 672 -5.22 -0.98 -9.14
C LEU A 672 -5.76 -2.12 -8.27
N GLN A 673 -4.91 -3.11 -7.98
CA GLN A 673 -5.26 -4.32 -7.24
C GLN A 673 -4.03 -4.95 -6.57
N ARG A 674 -4.22 -5.45 -5.35
CA ARG A 674 -3.27 -6.32 -4.63
C ARG A 674 -3.92 -7.69 -4.42
N MET A 675 -3.19 -8.74 -4.71
CA MET A 675 -3.64 -10.13 -4.66
C MET A 675 -2.72 -10.90 -3.72
N ASN A 676 -3.29 -11.48 -2.68
CA ASN A 676 -2.60 -12.15 -1.58
C ASN A 676 -2.87 -13.66 -1.53
N GLN A 677 -3.12 -14.28 -2.70
CA GLN A 677 -3.42 -15.70 -2.81
C GLN A 677 -2.18 -16.60 -2.67
N HIS A 678 -0.99 -16.10 -3.04
CA HIS A 678 0.25 -16.83 -2.83
C HIS A 678 0.60 -16.88 -1.35
N ILE A 679 0.99 -18.06 -0.86
CA ILE A 679 1.39 -18.25 0.54
C ILE A 679 2.88 -17.99 0.78
N SER A 680 3.65 -17.71 -0.27
CA SER A 680 5.10 -17.52 -0.23
C SER A 680 5.58 -16.59 -1.36
N THR A 681 6.88 -16.33 -1.42
CA THR A 681 7.53 -15.47 -2.43
C THR A 681 7.12 -15.85 -3.85
N LEU A 682 6.80 -14.85 -4.66
CA LEU A 682 6.60 -15.02 -6.10
C LEU A 682 7.95 -15.06 -6.83
N TYR A 683 8.11 -15.99 -7.77
CA TYR A 683 9.36 -16.16 -8.52
C TYR A 683 9.25 -15.76 -9.99
N ASP A 684 8.11 -16.03 -10.63
CA ASP A 684 7.92 -15.72 -12.06
C ASP A 684 6.46 -15.41 -12.42
N ILE A 685 6.27 -14.63 -13.49
CA ILE A 685 4.96 -14.25 -14.03
C ILE A 685 4.99 -14.29 -15.56
N LYS A 686 4.09 -15.07 -16.17
CA LYS A 686 3.89 -15.12 -17.63
C LYS A 686 2.46 -14.75 -18.00
N CYS A 687 2.30 -14.14 -19.17
CA CYS A 687 0.99 -13.73 -19.69
C CYS A 687 0.76 -14.39 -21.06
N ILE A 688 -0.48 -14.81 -21.33
CA ILE A 688 -0.92 -15.36 -22.62
C ILE A 688 -2.21 -14.64 -23.03
N LYS A 689 -2.37 -14.33 -24.32
CA LYS A 689 -3.54 -13.61 -24.84
C LYS A 689 -4.38 -14.51 -25.74
N GLU A 690 -5.68 -14.39 -25.56
CA GLU A 690 -6.74 -14.99 -26.36
C GLU A 690 -7.55 -13.84 -26.97
N GLU A 691 -7.75 -13.84 -28.27
CA GLU A 691 -8.59 -12.88 -28.98
C GLU A 691 -9.85 -13.59 -29.46
N ASP A 692 -11.02 -13.07 -29.06
CA ASP A 692 -12.31 -13.61 -29.52
C ASP A 692 -12.68 -13.04 -30.90
N ASP A 693 -13.66 -13.65 -31.57
CA ASP A 693 -14.15 -13.24 -32.91
C ASP A 693 -14.70 -11.81 -32.92
N GLU A 694 -15.07 -11.28 -31.74
CA GLU A 694 -15.53 -9.91 -31.51
C GLU A 694 -14.38 -8.91 -31.23
N GLY A 695 -13.11 -9.34 -31.32
CA GLY A 695 -11.92 -8.52 -31.03
C GLY A 695 -11.69 -8.27 -29.53
N ILE A 696 -12.33 -9.05 -28.65
CA ILE A 696 -12.13 -8.96 -27.20
C ILE A 696 -10.89 -9.74 -26.81
N ILE A 697 -9.90 -9.04 -26.26
CA ILE A 697 -8.66 -9.67 -25.79
C ILE A 697 -8.83 -10.10 -24.33
N THR A 698 -8.83 -11.40 -24.09
CA THR A 698 -8.68 -12.00 -22.77
C THR A 698 -7.21 -12.29 -22.51
N THR A 699 -6.67 -11.81 -21.40
CA THR A 699 -5.31 -12.16 -20.97
C THR A 699 -5.37 -13.12 -19.80
N TYR A 700 -4.68 -14.25 -19.93
CA TYR A 700 -4.43 -15.19 -18.85
C TYR A 700 -3.05 -14.93 -18.27
N VAL A 701 -2.95 -15.00 -16.95
CA VAL A 701 -1.70 -14.77 -16.22
C VAL A 701 -1.38 -16.04 -15.44
N ILE A 702 -0.11 -16.43 -15.47
CA ILE A 702 0.42 -17.56 -14.72
C ILE A 702 1.48 -17.00 -13.80
N SER A 703 1.30 -17.20 -12.50
CA SER A 703 2.25 -16.76 -11.48
C SER A 703 2.70 -17.95 -10.65
N THR A 704 3.99 -18.01 -10.34
CA THR A 704 4.57 -19.10 -9.56
C THR A 704 5.11 -18.61 -8.23
N GLY A 705 4.95 -19.45 -7.21
CA GLY A 705 5.41 -19.20 -5.85
C GLY A 705 6.35 -20.27 -5.33
N GLY A 706 6.73 -20.13 -4.06
CA GLY A 706 7.25 -21.25 -3.27
C GLY A 706 6.16 -22.28 -2.96
N LYS A 707 6.57 -23.38 -2.32
CA LYS A 707 5.70 -24.50 -1.92
C LYS A 707 4.94 -25.19 -3.06
N GLY A 708 5.52 -25.18 -4.25
CA GLY A 708 5.04 -25.91 -5.41
C GLY A 708 3.83 -25.27 -6.08
N GLU A 709 3.53 -24.01 -5.79
CA GLU A 709 2.27 -23.39 -6.22
C GLU A 709 2.39 -22.65 -7.56
N ILE A 710 1.43 -22.94 -8.44
CA ILE A 710 1.18 -22.24 -9.70
C ILE A 710 -0.26 -21.75 -9.65
N ILE A 711 -0.44 -20.43 -9.75
CA ILE A 711 -1.77 -19.82 -9.74
C ILE A 711 -2.05 -19.23 -11.12
N PHE A 712 -3.22 -19.58 -11.65
CA PHE A 712 -3.75 -19.10 -12.92
C PHE A 712 -4.77 -18.01 -12.67
N TRP A 713 -4.68 -16.95 -13.47
CA TRP A 713 -5.56 -15.80 -13.41
C TRP A 713 -6.08 -15.45 -14.80
N LYS A 714 -7.16 -14.67 -14.83
CA LYS A 714 -7.81 -14.20 -16.05
C LYS A 714 -8.25 -12.76 -15.91
N CYS A 715 -8.02 -11.95 -16.94
CA CYS A 715 -8.57 -10.61 -17.09
C CYS A 715 -9.03 -10.36 -18.54
N LYS A 716 -9.99 -9.48 -18.74
CA LYS A 716 -10.38 -8.99 -20.07
C LYS A 716 -9.84 -7.57 -20.26
N ASN A 717 -9.18 -7.31 -21.38
CA ASN A 717 -8.49 -6.03 -21.60
C ASN A 717 -9.46 -4.89 -21.98
N ASN A 718 -10.67 -5.21 -22.41
CA ASN A 718 -11.69 -4.23 -22.80
C ASN A 718 -12.57 -3.81 -21.61
N GLU A 719 -12.35 -4.39 -20.42
CA GLU A 719 -13.00 -3.95 -19.19
C GLU A 719 -12.18 -2.79 -18.60
N GLU A 720 -12.77 -1.60 -18.55
CA GLU A 720 -12.21 -0.49 -17.76
C GLU A 720 -12.93 -0.39 -16.42
N PRO A 721 -12.20 -0.43 -15.28
CA PRO A 721 -10.76 -0.67 -15.17
C PRO A 721 -10.40 -2.16 -15.31
N ILE A 722 -9.17 -2.43 -15.79
CA ILE A 722 -8.67 -3.80 -15.94
C ILE A 722 -8.60 -4.49 -14.57
N PHE A 723 -9.06 -5.72 -14.52
CA PHE A 723 -9.16 -6.50 -13.30
C PHE A 723 -8.68 -7.94 -13.45
N LEU A 724 -7.87 -8.43 -12.50
CA LEU A 724 -7.32 -9.79 -12.53
C LEU A 724 -8.08 -10.71 -11.56
N SER A 725 -8.82 -11.67 -12.11
CA SER A 725 -9.57 -12.69 -11.37
C SER A 725 -8.75 -13.97 -11.19
N HIS A 726 -8.85 -14.60 -10.02
CA HIS A 726 -8.37 -15.97 -9.82
C HIS A 726 -9.18 -16.92 -10.71
N TYR A 727 -8.48 -17.83 -11.40
CA TYR A 727 -9.09 -18.79 -12.31
C TYR A 727 -8.95 -20.22 -11.79
N SER A 728 -7.73 -20.66 -11.48
CA SER A 728 -7.45 -21.96 -10.86
C SER A 728 -6.09 -21.99 -10.18
N THR A 729 -5.83 -23.04 -9.42
CA THR A 729 -4.53 -23.27 -8.75
C THR A 729 -4.09 -24.70 -9.00
N PHE A 730 -2.81 -24.85 -9.32
CA PHE A 730 -2.11 -26.13 -9.40
C PHE A 730 -1.00 -26.15 -8.35
N LYS A 731 -0.82 -27.29 -7.69
CA LYS A 731 0.19 -27.45 -6.65
C LYS A 731 0.88 -28.80 -6.82
N PHE A 732 2.20 -28.80 -6.77
CA PHE A 732 2.98 -30.03 -6.68
C PHE A 732 2.82 -30.67 -5.30
N ASP A 733 2.91 -32.01 -5.23
CA ASP A 733 2.83 -32.74 -3.96
C ASP A 733 4.02 -32.44 -3.03
N GLU A 734 5.16 -32.06 -3.62
CA GLU A 734 6.40 -31.76 -2.92
C GLU A 734 6.49 -30.28 -2.52
N ASP A 735 7.04 -30.00 -1.34
CA ASP A 735 7.24 -28.63 -0.85
C ASP A 735 8.51 -28.00 -1.46
N LEU A 736 8.46 -27.71 -2.76
CA LEU A 736 9.57 -27.17 -3.56
C LEU A 736 9.30 -25.75 -4.06
N ARG A 737 10.33 -24.98 -4.41
CA ARG A 737 10.13 -23.66 -5.04
C ARG A 737 10.02 -23.83 -6.55
N VAL A 738 9.02 -23.19 -7.17
CA VAL A 738 8.90 -23.11 -8.62
C VAL A 738 9.68 -21.90 -9.12
N LEU A 739 10.96 -22.10 -9.50
CA LEU A 739 11.92 -21.02 -9.73
C LEU A 739 11.69 -20.24 -11.04
N ALA A 740 11.18 -20.91 -12.06
CA ALA A 740 10.76 -20.28 -13.31
C ALA A 740 9.69 -21.12 -14.02
N ILE A 741 8.88 -20.46 -14.85
CA ILE A 741 7.89 -21.12 -15.70
C ILE A 741 7.92 -20.52 -17.10
N GLN A 742 7.65 -21.32 -18.11
CA GLN A 742 7.53 -20.83 -19.47
C GLN A 742 6.39 -21.50 -20.22
N VAL A 743 5.74 -20.68 -21.03
CA VAL A 743 4.67 -21.09 -21.93
C VAL A 743 5.28 -21.51 -23.26
N MET A 744 5.13 -22.79 -23.62
CA MET A 744 5.67 -23.40 -24.86
C MET A 744 4.72 -23.21 -26.05
N PHE A 745 4.11 -22.04 -26.12
CA PHE A 745 3.09 -21.69 -27.10
C PHE A 745 3.35 -20.26 -27.61
N ASN A 746 3.43 -20.08 -28.94
CA ASN A 746 3.75 -18.79 -29.58
C ASN A 746 2.54 -18.08 -30.19
N GLU A 747 1.45 -18.80 -30.45
CA GLU A 747 0.30 -18.24 -31.17
C GLU A 747 -0.63 -17.51 -30.20
N THR A 748 -1.46 -16.61 -30.72
CA THR A 748 -2.65 -16.15 -29.98
C THR A 748 -3.58 -17.34 -29.82
N ILE A 749 -4.10 -17.57 -28.63
CA ILE A 749 -5.03 -18.67 -28.37
C ILE A 749 -6.27 -18.46 -29.24
N THR A 750 -6.57 -19.43 -30.11
CA THR A 750 -7.84 -19.51 -30.83
C THR A 750 -8.81 -20.42 -30.07
N LYS A 751 -10.10 -20.39 -30.44
CA LYS A 751 -11.13 -21.22 -29.79
C LYS A 751 -10.81 -22.72 -29.77
N ASP A 752 -10.09 -23.20 -30.78
CA ASP A 752 -9.74 -24.62 -30.96
C ASP A 752 -8.67 -25.11 -29.99
N ILE A 753 -7.88 -24.19 -29.42
CA ILE A 753 -6.76 -24.54 -28.55
C ILE A 753 -7.26 -24.69 -27.12
N LYS A 754 -7.22 -25.92 -26.64
CA LYS A 754 -7.71 -26.29 -25.30
C LYS A 754 -6.57 -26.50 -24.31
N ALA A 755 -5.46 -27.06 -24.77
CA ALA A 755 -4.34 -27.49 -23.93
C ALA A 755 -3.09 -26.64 -24.21
N ILE A 756 -2.48 -26.11 -23.15
CA ILE A 756 -1.29 -25.26 -23.23
C ILE A 756 -0.13 -25.96 -22.51
N PRO A 757 0.97 -26.29 -23.21
CA PRO A 757 2.15 -26.87 -22.60
C PRO A 757 2.94 -25.79 -21.83
N LEU A 758 3.26 -26.11 -20.57
CA LEU A 758 4.03 -25.29 -19.66
C LEU A 758 5.25 -26.08 -19.19
N ILE A 759 6.41 -25.43 -19.16
CA ILE A 759 7.64 -25.98 -18.58
C ILE A 759 7.94 -25.22 -17.30
N SER A 760 8.23 -25.94 -16.22
CA SER A 760 8.66 -25.36 -14.95
C SER A 760 9.94 -26.01 -14.44
N ILE A 761 10.78 -25.23 -13.78
CA ILE A 761 11.95 -25.72 -13.04
C ILE A 761 11.68 -25.62 -11.54
N LEU A 762 12.08 -26.65 -10.81
CA LEU A 762 11.90 -26.74 -9.37
C LEU A 762 13.24 -26.65 -8.63
N SER A 763 13.18 -26.34 -7.34
CA SER A 763 14.38 -26.16 -6.51
C SER A 763 15.15 -27.44 -6.16
N ASP A 764 14.67 -28.61 -6.56
CA ASP A 764 15.38 -29.88 -6.51
C ASP A 764 16.19 -30.17 -7.78
N GLY A 765 16.16 -29.26 -8.76
CA GLY A 765 16.80 -29.45 -10.07
C GLY A 765 15.94 -30.22 -11.07
N SER A 766 14.68 -30.53 -10.76
CA SER A 766 13.79 -31.18 -11.72
C SER A 766 13.15 -30.19 -12.71
N ILE A 767 12.86 -30.66 -13.92
CA ILE A 767 12.08 -29.96 -14.94
C ILE A 767 10.77 -30.70 -15.14
N LYS A 768 9.64 -30.00 -15.01
CA LYS A 768 8.29 -30.57 -15.12
C LYS A 768 7.58 -30.01 -16.35
N LEU A 769 7.04 -30.89 -17.19
CA LEU A 769 6.11 -30.55 -18.27
C LEU A 769 4.69 -30.69 -17.76
N ILE A 770 3.96 -29.58 -17.76
CA ILE A 770 2.57 -29.49 -17.33
C ILE A 770 1.72 -29.16 -18.56
N GLU A 771 0.57 -29.79 -18.68
CA GLU A 771 -0.46 -29.39 -19.63
C GLU A 771 -1.58 -28.69 -18.87
N TRP A 772 -1.83 -27.44 -19.23
CA TRP A 772 -2.92 -26.66 -18.67
C TRP A 772 -4.08 -26.61 -19.66
N ASN A 773 -5.23 -27.16 -19.28
CA ASN A 773 -6.44 -27.04 -20.07
C ASN A 773 -7.14 -25.72 -19.72
N ILE A 774 -7.13 -24.77 -20.65
CA ILE A 774 -7.60 -23.41 -20.42
C ILE A 774 -9.14 -23.29 -20.38
N ARG A 775 -9.86 -24.34 -20.80
CA ARG A 775 -11.33 -24.35 -20.81
C ARG A 775 -11.88 -24.92 -19.52
N GLU A 776 -11.28 -26.01 -19.04
CA GLU A 776 -11.65 -26.68 -17.78
C GLU A 776 -10.95 -26.06 -16.56
N GLY A 777 -9.82 -25.38 -16.77
CA GLY A 777 -9.02 -24.75 -15.73
C GLY A 777 -8.15 -25.71 -14.93
N ASN A 778 -8.18 -27.02 -15.22
CA ASN A 778 -7.31 -28.01 -14.61
C ASN A 778 -5.94 -28.04 -15.31
N ALA A 779 -4.91 -28.37 -14.53
CA ALA A 779 -3.56 -28.60 -15.03
C ALA A 779 -3.09 -29.98 -14.58
N ILE A 780 -2.39 -30.69 -15.46
CA ILE A 780 -1.89 -32.05 -15.21
C ILE A 780 -0.40 -32.15 -15.49
N LEU A 781 0.30 -32.96 -14.70
CA LEU A 781 1.71 -33.27 -14.92
C LEU A 781 1.84 -34.35 -16.01
N LEU A 782 2.53 -34.04 -17.11
CA LEU A 782 2.75 -34.97 -18.21
C LEU A 782 4.10 -35.69 -18.12
N ASN A 783 5.16 -34.97 -17.76
CA ASN A 783 6.51 -35.52 -17.73
C ASN A 783 7.39 -34.82 -16.70
N THR A 784 8.36 -35.58 -16.17
CA THR A 784 9.39 -35.09 -15.26
C THR A 784 10.74 -35.49 -15.83
N TYR A 785 11.63 -34.51 -15.98
CA TYR A 785 13.05 -34.73 -16.24
C TYR A 785 13.82 -34.44 -14.96
N ILE A 786 14.64 -35.41 -14.53
CA ILE A 786 15.55 -35.31 -13.39
C ILE A 786 16.91 -35.80 -13.85
N GLU A 787 17.96 -35.08 -13.46
CA GLU A 787 19.33 -35.53 -13.60
C GLU A 787 19.89 -35.74 -12.18
N ASP A 788 20.64 -36.81 -11.95
CA ASP A 788 21.22 -37.10 -10.63
C ASP A 788 22.49 -36.27 -10.43
N VAL A 789 22.30 -35.01 -10.03
CA VAL A 789 23.35 -34.00 -9.96
C VAL A 789 23.22 -33.14 -8.69
N HIS A 790 24.34 -32.57 -8.25
CA HIS A 790 24.42 -31.75 -7.03
C HIS A 790 24.22 -30.24 -7.31
N TRP A 791 23.72 -29.89 -8.50
CA TRP A 791 23.46 -28.52 -8.94
C TRP A 791 22.00 -28.39 -9.39
N MET A 792 21.54 -27.16 -9.62
CA MET A 792 20.14 -26.91 -10.01
C MET A 792 20.03 -26.01 -11.23
N PHE A 793 18.90 -26.11 -11.93
CA PHE A 793 18.51 -25.14 -12.94
C PHE A 793 18.03 -23.84 -12.27
N SER A 794 18.53 -22.69 -12.73
CA SER A 794 18.25 -21.39 -12.13
C SER A 794 17.23 -20.55 -12.91
N LYS A 795 17.28 -20.61 -14.25
CA LYS A 795 16.33 -19.94 -15.17
C LYS A 795 16.11 -20.78 -16.41
N LEU A 796 14.98 -20.55 -17.07
CA LEU A 796 14.67 -21.11 -18.37
C LEU A 796 13.98 -20.08 -19.26
N ASP A 797 14.15 -20.23 -20.57
CA ASP A 797 13.47 -19.40 -21.57
C ASP A 797 13.21 -20.18 -22.85
N LYS A 798 12.18 -19.78 -23.58
CA LYS A 798 11.72 -20.48 -24.79
C LYS A 798 12.61 -20.12 -25.97
N ILE A 799 13.00 -21.14 -26.74
CA ILE A 799 13.71 -20.95 -28.01
C ILE A 799 12.69 -20.95 -29.17
N ASN A 800 11.81 -21.95 -29.18
CA ASN A 800 10.64 -22.05 -30.06
C ASN A 800 9.54 -22.91 -29.39
N ASN A 801 8.46 -23.23 -30.10
CA ASN A 801 7.33 -23.99 -29.52
C ASN A 801 7.72 -25.36 -28.95
N ASN A 802 8.78 -25.99 -29.45
CA ASN A 802 9.15 -27.35 -29.06
C ASN A 802 10.52 -27.41 -28.35
N SER A 803 11.28 -26.32 -28.26
CA SER A 803 12.57 -26.30 -27.58
C SER A 803 12.75 -25.10 -26.67
N PHE A 804 13.50 -25.32 -25.59
CA PHE A 804 13.78 -24.31 -24.58
C PHE A 804 15.21 -24.42 -24.07
N ALA A 805 15.73 -23.30 -23.57
CA ALA A 805 17.02 -23.20 -22.91
C ALA A 805 16.80 -23.20 -21.39
N SER A 806 17.73 -23.81 -20.66
CA SER A 806 17.82 -23.71 -19.21
C SER A 806 19.28 -23.52 -18.81
N ILE A 807 19.53 -22.81 -17.72
CA ILE A 807 20.89 -22.55 -17.23
C ILE A 807 21.08 -23.16 -15.83
N GLY A 808 22.27 -23.70 -15.57
CA GLY A 808 22.61 -24.37 -14.32
C GLY A 808 23.50 -23.54 -13.40
N THR A 809 23.43 -23.83 -12.10
CA THR A 809 24.36 -23.29 -11.09
C THR A 809 25.78 -23.85 -11.23
N ASP A 810 25.98 -24.85 -12.10
CA ASP A 810 27.27 -25.44 -12.43
C ASP A 810 27.99 -24.75 -13.60
N GLY A 811 27.39 -23.68 -14.17
CA GLY A 811 28.01 -22.91 -15.23
C GLY A 811 27.68 -23.35 -16.66
N ASN A 812 26.73 -24.27 -16.82
CA ASN A 812 26.34 -24.81 -18.12
C ASN A 812 24.99 -24.27 -18.64
N LEU A 813 24.92 -24.06 -19.95
CA LEU A 813 23.68 -23.82 -20.71
C LEU A 813 23.20 -25.15 -21.30
N TYR A 814 21.93 -25.47 -21.07
CA TYR A 814 21.28 -26.69 -21.51
C TYR A 814 20.18 -26.37 -22.52
N ILE A 815 20.14 -27.14 -23.61
CA ILE A 815 19.10 -27.05 -24.64
C ILE A 815 18.26 -28.32 -24.57
N PHE A 816 16.96 -28.15 -24.41
CA PHE A 816 15.99 -29.23 -24.32
C PHE A 816 14.99 -29.16 -25.49
N GLU A 817 14.46 -30.32 -25.87
CA GLU A 817 13.37 -30.46 -26.83
C GLU A 817 12.23 -31.30 -26.24
N ILE A 818 11.00 -30.88 -26.49
CA ILE A 818 9.77 -31.60 -26.19
C ILE A 818 9.42 -32.43 -27.42
N THR A 819 9.46 -33.76 -27.26
CA THR A 819 9.10 -34.70 -28.32
C THR A 819 7.58 -34.76 -28.53
N SER A 820 7.14 -35.28 -29.68
CA SER A 820 5.72 -35.52 -29.98
C SER A 820 4.99 -36.38 -28.95
N ASN A 821 5.73 -37.17 -28.16
CA ASN A 821 5.19 -38.04 -27.11
C ASN A 821 5.22 -37.37 -25.73
N ASN A 822 5.28 -36.03 -25.68
CA ASN A 822 5.30 -35.22 -24.45
C ASN A 822 6.45 -35.59 -23.49
N LYS A 823 7.62 -35.99 -24.02
CA LYS A 823 8.83 -36.23 -23.22
C LYS A 823 9.84 -35.11 -23.41
N ILE A 824 10.43 -34.67 -22.31
CA ILE A 824 11.53 -33.71 -22.28
C ILE A 824 12.85 -34.46 -22.54
N ASN A 825 13.57 -34.06 -23.58
CA ASN A 825 14.88 -34.61 -23.92
C ASN A 825 15.96 -33.53 -23.92
N LYS A 826 17.06 -33.77 -23.20
CA LYS A 826 18.26 -32.94 -23.28
C LYS A 826 18.99 -33.17 -24.61
N LYS A 827 19.15 -32.12 -25.42
CA LYS A 827 19.81 -32.18 -26.73
C LYS A 827 21.27 -31.79 -26.69
N LYS A 828 21.58 -30.73 -25.94
CA LYS A 828 22.91 -30.15 -25.93
C LYS A 828 23.22 -29.53 -24.57
N THR A 829 24.47 -29.68 -24.15
CA THR A 829 25.05 -28.95 -23.03
C THR A 829 26.21 -28.11 -23.58
N ILE A 830 26.25 -26.83 -23.20
CA ILE A 830 27.28 -25.88 -23.60
C ILE A 830 27.89 -25.32 -22.33
N PHE A 831 29.18 -25.56 -22.12
CA PHE A 831 29.93 -24.95 -21.04
C PHE A 831 30.08 -23.45 -21.29
N ILE A 832 29.66 -22.63 -20.32
CA ILE A 832 29.71 -21.16 -20.43
C ILE A 832 30.84 -20.58 -19.59
N GLU A 833 30.86 -20.89 -18.29
CA GLU A 833 31.84 -20.40 -17.32
C GLU A 833 31.88 -21.35 -16.11
N ARG A 834 32.84 -21.20 -15.19
CA ARG A 834 32.87 -21.95 -13.93
C ARG A 834 31.94 -21.39 -12.85
N ALA A 835 31.46 -20.17 -13.01
CA ALA A 835 30.53 -19.53 -12.09
C ALA A 835 29.10 -19.95 -12.38
N GLY A 836 28.22 -19.93 -11.37
CA GLY A 836 26.79 -20.15 -11.55
C GLY A 836 26.18 -19.16 -12.53
N LEU A 837 25.22 -19.63 -13.33
CA LEU A 837 24.50 -18.80 -14.28
C LEU A 837 23.20 -18.30 -13.63
N SER A 838 22.88 -17.02 -13.85
CA SER A 838 21.83 -16.31 -13.09
C SER A 838 20.76 -15.62 -13.93
N SER A 839 21.04 -15.31 -15.20
CA SER A 839 20.05 -14.70 -16.12
C SER A 839 20.14 -15.29 -17.52
N LEU A 840 19.00 -15.33 -18.19
CA LEU A 840 18.82 -15.96 -19.50
C LEU A 840 17.80 -15.17 -20.31
N ALA A 841 18.13 -14.91 -21.57
CA ALA A 841 17.19 -14.39 -22.57
C ALA A 841 17.43 -15.11 -23.90
N ALA A 842 16.47 -15.94 -24.32
CA ALA A 842 16.47 -16.61 -25.61
C ALA A 842 15.60 -15.79 -26.57
N TYR A 843 16.22 -14.95 -27.40
CA TYR A 843 15.47 -14.08 -28.31
C TYR A 843 14.87 -14.85 -29.48
N ASN A 844 15.65 -15.76 -30.08
CA ASN A 844 15.21 -16.66 -31.15
C ASN A 844 16.11 -17.91 -31.20
N ASN A 845 15.86 -18.80 -32.17
CA ASN A 845 16.67 -20.01 -32.42
C ASN A 845 18.17 -19.74 -32.57
N SER A 846 18.56 -18.52 -32.94
CA SER A 846 19.95 -18.16 -33.22
C SER A 846 20.62 -17.44 -32.06
N LEU A 847 19.95 -16.56 -31.32
CA LEU A 847 20.56 -15.70 -30.30
C LEU A 847 20.05 -16.03 -28.90
N ILE A 848 20.96 -16.50 -28.04
CA ILE A 848 20.74 -16.72 -26.61
C ILE A 848 21.78 -15.91 -25.83
N CYS A 849 21.30 -15.09 -24.89
CA CYS A 849 22.13 -14.30 -23.99
C CYS A 849 22.08 -14.92 -22.60
N VAL A 850 23.25 -15.11 -21.98
CA VAL A 850 23.40 -15.75 -20.67
C VAL A 850 24.23 -14.84 -19.77
N GLY A 851 23.71 -14.53 -18.58
CA GLY A 851 24.44 -13.81 -17.55
C GLY A 851 24.89 -14.73 -16.43
N SER A 852 26.10 -14.49 -15.92
CA SER A 852 26.68 -15.24 -14.81
C SER A 852 26.72 -14.46 -13.51
N GLU A 853 26.88 -15.19 -12.40
CA GLU A 853 27.10 -14.63 -11.06
C GLU A 853 28.39 -13.81 -10.97
N SER A 854 29.36 -14.02 -11.87
CA SER A 854 30.62 -13.26 -11.91
C SER A 854 30.51 -11.86 -12.51
N GLY A 855 29.34 -11.50 -13.05
CA GLY A 855 29.12 -10.22 -13.72
C GLY A 855 29.37 -10.23 -15.23
N THR A 856 29.47 -11.43 -15.82
CA THR A 856 29.82 -11.61 -17.23
C THR A 856 28.57 -11.90 -18.08
N LEU A 857 28.45 -11.21 -19.21
CA LEU A 857 27.45 -11.47 -20.24
C LEU A 857 28.09 -12.35 -21.32
N HIS A 858 27.44 -13.47 -21.63
CA HIS A 858 27.86 -14.43 -22.64
C HIS A 858 26.83 -14.46 -23.78
N ILE A 859 27.32 -14.43 -25.02
CA ILE A 859 26.47 -14.48 -26.21
C ILE A 859 26.68 -15.82 -26.92
N ILE A 860 25.58 -16.55 -27.09
CA ILE A 860 25.51 -17.78 -27.86
C ILE A 860 24.79 -17.43 -29.15
N TYR A 861 25.48 -17.60 -30.28
CA TYR A 861 24.93 -17.37 -31.60
C TYR A 861 25.09 -18.62 -32.46
N GLN A 862 24.01 -19.03 -33.14
CA GLN A 862 23.95 -20.24 -33.97
C GLN A 862 24.42 -21.51 -33.25
N GLY A 863 24.12 -21.60 -31.95
CA GLY A 863 24.39 -22.79 -31.13
C GLY A 863 25.82 -22.91 -30.61
N SER A 864 26.67 -21.89 -30.77
CA SER A 864 28.03 -21.84 -30.23
C SER A 864 28.22 -20.58 -29.39
N LYS A 865 29.04 -20.65 -28.33
CA LYS A 865 29.48 -19.46 -27.59
C LYS A 865 30.37 -18.63 -28.50
N VAL A 866 29.98 -17.38 -28.75
CA VAL A 866 30.67 -16.51 -29.70
C VAL A 866 31.52 -15.47 -29.00
N THR A 867 31.06 -14.91 -27.88
CA THR A 867 31.77 -13.85 -27.17
C THR A 867 31.32 -13.74 -25.71
N GLU A 868 32.17 -13.13 -24.89
CA GLU A 868 31.91 -12.79 -23.49
C GLU A 868 32.36 -11.35 -23.21
N ILE A 869 31.57 -10.60 -22.44
CA ILE A 869 31.91 -9.25 -21.99
C ILE A 869 31.62 -9.12 -20.51
N ARG A 870 32.61 -8.62 -19.77
CA ARG A 870 32.47 -8.27 -18.36
C ARG A 870 32.42 -6.76 -18.18
N TYR A 871 31.22 -6.26 -17.87
CA TYR A 871 30.99 -4.87 -17.47
C TYR A 871 30.57 -4.78 -16.00
N HIS A 872 29.76 -5.74 -15.55
CA HIS A 872 29.20 -5.71 -14.20
C HIS A 872 30.21 -6.24 -13.17
N ALA A 873 30.17 -5.65 -11.98
CA ALA A 873 31.00 -6.05 -10.85
C ALA A 873 30.38 -7.20 -10.02
N SER A 874 29.10 -7.52 -10.26
CA SER A 874 28.33 -8.50 -9.50
C SER A 874 27.33 -9.24 -10.40
N THR A 875 26.59 -10.18 -9.82
CA THR A 875 25.64 -11.08 -10.49
C THR A 875 24.68 -10.37 -11.45
N LEU A 876 24.58 -10.84 -12.69
CA LEU A 876 23.57 -10.38 -13.67
C LEU A 876 22.23 -11.02 -13.37
N THR A 877 21.24 -10.21 -12.99
CA THR A 877 19.93 -10.69 -12.54
C THR A 877 18.86 -10.66 -13.62
N GLY A 878 19.01 -9.84 -14.66
CA GLY A 878 18.06 -9.78 -15.77
C GLY A 878 18.71 -9.35 -17.08
N ILE A 879 18.15 -9.83 -18.19
CA ILE A 879 18.56 -9.50 -19.56
C ILE A 879 17.30 -9.27 -20.39
N THR A 880 17.29 -8.22 -21.21
CA THR A 880 16.28 -8.01 -22.25
C THR A 880 16.96 -7.67 -23.56
N VAL A 881 16.40 -8.16 -24.66
CA VAL A 881 16.92 -7.93 -26.02
C VAL A 881 15.90 -7.10 -26.80
N VAL A 882 16.39 -6.10 -27.53
CA VAL A 882 15.62 -5.23 -28.42
C VAL A 882 16.25 -5.33 -29.81
N ASP A 883 15.47 -5.77 -30.79
CA ASP A 883 15.92 -5.92 -32.17
C ASP A 883 15.59 -4.67 -32.97
N THR A 884 16.61 -4.16 -33.68
CA THR A 884 16.48 -3.09 -34.66
C THR A 884 17.21 -3.52 -35.93
N ASN A 885 16.51 -4.20 -36.84
CA ASN A 885 16.97 -4.57 -38.20
C ASN A 885 18.45 -5.00 -38.28
N LYS A 886 18.75 -6.25 -37.87
CA LYS A 886 20.09 -6.89 -37.87
C LYS A 886 21.08 -6.39 -36.80
N LEU A 887 20.69 -5.42 -35.98
CA LEU A 887 21.41 -5.02 -34.78
C LEU A 887 20.57 -5.36 -33.56
N TYR A 888 21.12 -6.18 -32.67
CA TYR A 888 20.48 -6.54 -31.41
C TYR A 888 21.04 -5.66 -30.30
N HIS A 889 20.20 -4.81 -29.73
CA HIS A 889 20.50 -4.09 -28.51
C HIS A 889 20.18 -4.98 -27.31
N ILE A 890 21.21 -5.32 -26.54
CA ILE A 890 21.08 -6.15 -25.36
C ILE A 890 21.23 -5.24 -24.15
N PHE A 891 20.30 -5.35 -23.21
CA PHE A 891 20.35 -4.65 -21.94
C PHE A 891 20.41 -5.67 -20.81
N SER A 892 21.39 -5.55 -19.93
CA SER A 892 21.49 -6.36 -18.71
C SER A 892 21.37 -5.50 -17.47
N VAL A 893 20.93 -6.10 -16.38
CA VAL A 893 20.89 -5.50 -15.05
C VAL A 893 21.58 -6.40 -14.03
N SER A 894 22.23 -5.81 -13.02
CA SER A 894 23.02 -6.53 -12.03
C SER A 894 22.83 -5.99 -10.60
N LEU A 895 23.19 -6.81 -9.61
CA LEU A 895 23.28 -6.43 -8.19
C LEU A 895 24.27 -5.28 -7.92
N ASP A 896 25.18 -5.00 -8.86
CA ASP A 896 26.03 -3.80 -8.83
C ASP A 896 25.28 -2.48 -9.11
N CYS A 897 23.95 -2.58 -9.25
CA CYS A 897 23.05 -1.46 -9.42
C CYS A 897 23.23 -0.72 -10.75
N ARG A 898 23.56 -1.43 -11.82
CA ARG A 898 23.74 -0.83 -13.16
C ARG A 898 22.96 -1.54 -14.24
N ILE A 899 22.61 -0.78 -15.28
CA ILE A 899 22.24 -1.28 -16.60
C ILE A 899 23.48 -1.25 -17.49
N GLY A 900 23.78 -2.38 -18.14
CA GLY A 900 24.74 -2.44 -19.26
C GLY A 900 24.00 -2.44 -20.59
N HIS A 901 24.49 -1.69 -21.58
CA HIS A 901 23.98 -1.69 -22.96
C HIS A 901 25.05 -2.19 -23.91
N TYR A 902 24.67 -3.19 -24.72
CA TYR A 902 25.54 -3.85 -25.68
C TYR A 902 24.88 -3.90 -27.04
N ILE A 903 25.68 -3.89 -28.09
CA ILE A 903 25.22 -4.10 -29.47
C ILE A 903 25.85 -5.39 -29.99
N PHE A 904 25.00 -6.34 -30.35
CA PHE A 904 25.40 -7.54 -31.07
C PHE A 904 25.08 -7.39 -32.55
N ASN A 905 26.10 -7.51 -33.39
CA ASN A 905 25.96 -7.50 -34.84
C ASN A 905 26.03 -8.94 -35.38
N SER A 906 24.89 -9.46 -35.86
CA SER A 906 24.83 -10.83 -36.39
C SER A 906 25.67 -11.06 -37.64
N GLY A 907 26.03 -10.01 -38.39
CA GLY A 907 26.86 -10.12 -39.59
C GLY A 907 28.33 -10.43 -39.28
N PHE A 908 28.85 -9.93 -38.15
CA PHE A 908 30.25 -10.11 -37.75
C PHE A 908 30.41 -11.08 -36.57
N GLY A 909 29.32 -11.47 -35.92
CA GLY A 909 29.37 -12.31 -34.71
C GLY A 909 30.10 -11.61 -33.56
N SER A 910 30.14 -10.29 -33.52
CA SER A 910 30.79 -9.55 -32.45
C SER A 910 29.77 -8.81 -31.59
N VAL A 911 30.06 -8.71 -30.30
CA VAL A 911 29.30 -7.86 -29.37
C VAL A 911 30.23 -6.77 -28.86
N GLY A 912 29.72 -5.54 -28.79
CA GLY A 912 30.42 -4.39 -28.22
C GLY A 912 29.64 -3.83 -27.03
N PHE A 913 30.34 -3.43 -25.98
CA PHE A 913 29.75 -2.60 -24.92
C PHE A 913 29.68 -1.15 -25.41
N GLU A 914 28.51 -0.55 -25.35
CA GLU A 914 28.28 0.82 -25.80
C GLU A 914 28.29 1.81 -24.64
N ASN A 915 27.43 1.58 -23.65
CA ASN A 915 27.26 2.48 -22.51
C ASN A 915 26.63 1.76 -21.31
N GLY A 916 26.64 2.40 -20.15
CA GLY A 916 25.93 1.94 -18.98
C GLY A 916 25.23 3.07 -18.23
N LYS A 917 24.32 2.68 -17.35
CA LYS A 917 23.57 3.61 -16.48
C LYS A 917 23.57 3.05 -15.06
N VAL A 918 23.81 3.89 -14.07
CA VAL A 918 23.62 3.49 -12.67
C VAL A 918 22.15 3.66 -12.30
N LEU A 919 21.54 2.60 -11.79
CA LEU A 919 20.17 2.59 -11.29
C LEU A 919 20.11 3.24 -9.92
N SER A 920 18.94 3.69 -9.49
CA SER A 920 18.64 4.20 -8.15
C SER A 920 18.01 3.16 -7.21
N ILE A 921 17.51 2.04 -7.75
CA ILE A 921 16.90 0.94 -6.98
C ILE A 921 17.93 -0.08 -6.47
N SER A 922 17.89 -0.50 -5.20
CA SER A 922 18.84 -1.51 -4.69
C SER A 922 18.44 -2.92 -5.08
N ASP A 923 19.40 -3.84 -5.04
CA ASP A 923 19.22 -5.26 -5.36
C ASP A 923 18.36 -5.49 -6.62
N PRO A 924 18.76 -4.95 -7.78
CA PRO A 924 17.99 -5.16 -9.00
C PRO A 924 17.79 -6.64 -9.29
N SER A 925 16.57 -7.05 -9.57
CA SER A 925 16.16 -8.44 -9.74
C SER A 925 15.82 -8.80 -11.18
N ASN A 926 15.31 -7.85 -11.97
CA ASN A 926 14.95 -8.07 -13.36
C ASN A 926 14.82 -6.74 -14.15
N ILE A 927 14.80 -6.84 -15.48
CA ILE A 927 14.60 -5.73 -16.40
C ILE A 927 13.71 -6.16 -17.57
N ILE A 928 12.76 -5.31 -17.95
CA ILE A 928 11.93 -5.51 -19.15
C ILE A 928 11.93 -4.26 -20.03
N PHE A 929 11.70 -4.45 -21.32
CA PHE A 929 11.52 -3.36 -22.28
C PHE A 929 10.05 -3.18 -22.68
N ASN A 930 9.57 -1.94 -22.67
CA ASN A 930 8.24 -1.57 -23.18
C ASN A 930 8.34 -0.28 -24.01
N LYS A 931 8.11 -0.39 -25.32
CA LYS A 931 8.09 0.71 -26.31
C LYS A 931 9.37 1.54 -26.37
N LYS A 932 9.52 2.49 -25.45
CA LYS A 932 10.69 3.39 -25.34
C LYS A 932 11.23 3.46 -23.91
N THR A 933 10.83 2.53 -23.06
CA THR A 933 11.15 2.57 -21.64
C THR A 933 11.64 1.21 -21.17
N LEU A 934 12.81 1.20 -20.56
CA LEU A 934 13.33 0.08 -19.77
C LEU A 934 12.80 0.20 -18.35
N ILE A 935 12.28 -0.88 -17.81
CA ILE A 935 11.73 -0.95 -16.46
C ILE A 935 12.59 -1.93 -15.68
N SER A 936 13.35 -1.41 -14.72
CA SER A 936 14.17 -2.21 -13.81
C SER A 936 13.44 -2.33 -12.47
N ILE A 937 13.46 -3.52 -11.88
CA ILE A 937 12.82 -3.83 -10.60
C ILE A 937 13.84 -4.34 -9.58
N GLY A 938 13.56 -4.15 -8.29
CA GLY A 938 14.40 -4.55 -7.16
C GLY A 938 13.77 -4.10 -5.85
N ALA A 939 14.51 -3.41 -4.99
CA ALA A 939 13.95 -2.62 -3.89
C ALA A 939 13.31 -1.32 -4.42
N GLY A 940 12.21 -1.46 -5.16
CA GLY A 940 11.54 -0.40 -5.90
C GLY A 940 11.51 -0.65 -7.41
N VAL A 941 11.03 0.34 -8.16
CA VAL A 941 10.98 0.31 -9.63
C VAL A 941 11.61 1.57 -10.20
N GLU A 942 12.39 1.43 -11.26
CA GLU A 942 12.95 2.54 -12.03
C GLU A 942 12.57 2.45 -13.51
N TYR A 943 12.08 3.56 -14.04
CA TYR A 943 11.80 3.77 -15.46
C TYR A 943 12.92 4.56 -16.12
N THR A 944 13.57 3.95 -17.11
CA THR A 944 14.62 4.58 -17.91
C THR A 944 14.18 4.72 -19.36
N ASP A 945 14.19 5.96 -19.87
CA ASP A 945 13.94 6.21 -21.29
C ASP A 945 15.09 5.62 -22.13
N ILE A 946 14.74 4.82 -23.15
CA ILE A 946 15.73 4.22 -24.05
C ILE A 946 16.55 5.27 -24.80
N GLY A 947 16.03 6.49 -24.95
CA GLY A 947 16.75 7.64 -25.51
C GLY A 947 18.04 8.00 -24.77
N TYR A 948 18.20 7.57 -23.50
CA TYR A 948 19.47 7.68 -22.78
C TYR A 948 20.60 6.89 -23.46
N PHE A 949 20.27 5.72 -24.02
CA PHE A 949 21.21 4.82 -24.68
C PHE A 949 21.23 5.02 -26.19
N ILE A 950 20.08 5.29 -26.80
CA ILE A 950 19.90 5.35 -28.25
C ILE A 950 19.29 6.70 -28.64
N LYS A 951 20.15 7.67 -29.01
CA LYS A 951 19.74 9.06 -29.30
C LYS A 951 18.70 9.19 -30.43
N ASP A 952 18.73 8.29 -31.42
CA ASP A 952 17.86 8.32 -32.61
C ASP A 952 16.97 7.07 -32.75
N PHE A 953 16.33 6.62 -31.66
CA PHE A 953 15.33 5.54 -31.74
C PHE A 953 14.05 6.04 -32.46
N VAL A 954 14.11 6.10 -33.80
CA VAL A 954 12.99 6.41 -34.70
C VAL A 954 12.03 5.21 -34.70
N LYS A 955 10.76 5.46 -34.38
CA LYS A 955 9.70 4.44 -34.37
C LYS A 955 9.62 3.77 -35.75
N LYS A 956 9.76 2.45 -35.79
CA LYS A 956 8.90 1.63 -36.63
C LYS A 956 8.02 0.79 -35.72
#